data_AF-A0A3R9Y139-F1
#
_entry.id   AF-A0A3R9Y139-F1
#
_cell.length_a   1.000
_cell.length_b   1.000
_cell.length_c   1.000
_cell.angle_alpha   90.00
_cell.angle_beta   90.00
_cell.angle_gamma   90.00
#
_symmetry.space_group_name_H-M   'P 1'
#
loop_
_entity.id
_entity.type
_entity.pdbx_description
1 polymer ?
#
loop_
_entity_poly.entity_id
_entity_poly.type
_entity_poly.pdbx_seq_one_letter_code
_entity_poly.pdbx_strand_id
1 'polypeptide(L)'
;MNASSHDISRRVFLAAGGSLALGVAFNSALGADARAATEKPSPFEPNAFIRIDPDNTITLTMPRVEMGQGTYTALSMLVAEELEIPLARVKLAHAPPDAARYGNPRAGGAQITGGSNSVQGAWEPLRTAGAMARVMLVEAAAQEWRVAAAECRVQDGIVIHASSGRQLSYGQLTQRAAGLRLPQQVTLKSPEAFKLIGRPLKRLDAADKVSGRARYGIDARLPKMRYAAVAASPALGGKLVSVDDRAALASPGVRQVVRIDNAVAVIGDHSWAAKQGLAALKIVWDDGPAASVSTASIRKGLEGGLARQDAAVARAQGDADAALRDAAKRLTATYHSPFLAHAAMEPINCTVDLRADGCDVWVGTQAPTRARDAAARASGLAADKVRIHNHLIGGGFGRRLEADYVEQSVALSRKVQGPVQFIWSREEDIQHDILRPAYVDQLSAAIDAQGRPTAIAHRVVGSSIVARVAPGLFRNGLDHDAVEAGLGPYEWPTSRLDYVREEPPAGLVTGWWRGVGPTHNCFVVESFVDELALMAGGDPVSYRTALLPERSRARSVLELAVQKAGWDAPLRPAAAKGAKRGRGVAVLAAFGSYLAQVAEVTVDPSGDIAVDRVVCAVDCGMVINPDTVKAQVDGGIQFGVSAALWGEITIKAGRVEQSNFHDYRLLRLSEAPEVEVHILPSREAPGGIGEPGTSVVLAAIANAVSDATGQRVRSLPLRPNSA
;
A
#
# COMPACT_ATOMS: atom_id res chain seq x y z
N MET A 1 -32.13 20.69 38.45
CA MET A 1 -31.80 20.87 39.88
C MET A 1 -31.72 19.50 40.52
N ASN A 2 -30.58 19.23 41.17
CA ASN A 2 -30.26 18.28 42.25
C ASN A 2 -30.77 16.82 42.26
N ALA A 3 -29.80 15.94 41.95
CA ALA A 3 -29.28 14.76 42.67
C ALA A 3 -29.95 14.21 43.95
N SER A 4 -29.97 12.86 44.04
CA SER A 4 -29.41 12.01 45.13
C SER A 4 -29.66 10.52 44.81
N SER A 5 -28.63 9.72 44.42
CA SER A 5 -27.85 8.74 45.22
C SER A 5 -28.64 7.59 45.83
N HIS A 6 -28.28 6.32 45.56
CA HIS A 6 -28.34 5.19 46.51
C HIS A 6 -27.25 4.13 46.23
N ASP A 7 -26.74 3.64 47.34
CA ASP A 7 -25.62 2.76 47.71
C ASP A 7 -25.72 1.28 47.25
N ILE A 8 -24.59 0.57 47.08
CA ILE A 8 -24.54 -0.92 47.10
C ILE A 8 -23.29 -1.42 47.87
N SER A 9 -23.57 -1.80 49.13
CA SER A 9 -23.21 -3.03 49.86
C SER A 9 -21.77 -3.60 49.87
N ARG A 10 -21.25 -3.66 51.11
CA ARG A 10 -20.12 -4.43 51.62
C ARG A 10 -20.49 -5.89 51.89
N ARG A 11 -19.89 -6.85 51.16
CA ARG A 11 -19.49 -8.21 51.63
C ARG A 11 -19.06 -9.09 50.44
N VAL A 12 -17.78 -9.06 50.10
CA VAL A 12 -16.91 -10.25 49.88
C VAL A 12 -15.48 -9.75 50.02
N PHE A 13 -14.95 -9.82 51.24
CA PHE A 13 -13.56 -9.53 51.59
C PHE A 13 -12.96 -10.84 52.11
N LEU A 14 -11.82 -11.24 51.53
CA LEU A 14 -10.86 -12.29 51.93
C LEU A 14 -11.15 -13.79 51.69
N ALA A 15 -10.49 -14.36 50.68
CA ALA A 15 -9.72 -15.64 50.70
C ALA A 15 -9.08 -15.86 49.29
N ALA A 16 -7.82 -15.46 49.05
CA ALA A 16 -6.62 -16.33 49.00
C ALA A 16 -6.70 -17.45 47.93
N GLY A 17 -5.85 -17.54 46.88
CA GLY A 17 -4.62 -16.79 46.57
C GLY A 17 -3.97 -17.17 45.22
N GLY A 18 -2.88 -16.47 44.89
CA GLY A 18 -1.86 -16.74 43.84
C GLY A 18 -2.29 -16.41 42.40
N SER A 19 -1.63 -15.58 41.59
CA SER A 19 -0.36 -14.85 41.67
C SER A 19 -0.40 -13.78 40.56
N LEU A 20 -0.20 -12.49 40.91
CA LEU A 20 -0.02 -11.40 39.97
C LEU A 20 1.18 -10.57 40.41
N ALA A 21 2.29 -10.69 39.68
CA ALA A 21 3.47 -9.85 39.86
C ALA A 21 3.30 -8.58 39.02
N LEU A 22 2.78 -7.51 39.63
CA LEU A 22 3.04 -6.14 39.21
C LEU A 22 3.73 -5.42 40.38
N GLY A 23 5.05 -5.24 40.26
CA GLY A 23 5.83 -4.44 41.18
C GLY A 23 5.57 -2.96 40.96
N VAL A 24 4.76 -2.35 41.82
CA VAL A 24 4.71 -0.90 42.04
C VAL A 24 5.29 -0.68 43.43
N ALA A 25 6.51 -0.13 43.49
CA ALA A 25 7.17 0.20 44.75
C ALA A 25 6.62 1.53 45.29
N PHE A 26 6.04 1.49 46.49
CA PHE A 26 5.78 2.66 47.32
C PHE A 26 6.99 2.91 48.23
N ASN A 27 7.53 4.12 48.18
CA ASN A 27 8.55 4.62 49.09
C ASN A 27 7.99 4.74 50.52
N SER A 28 8.63 4.07 51.48
CA SER A 28 8.66 4.49 52.87
C SER A 28 10.10 4.77 53.27
N ALA A 29 10.36 6.04 53.59
CA ALA A 29 11.63 6.48 54.15
C ALA A 29 11.80 5.89 55.55
N LEU A 30 12.98 5.31 55.81
CA LEU A 30 13.76 5.36 57.06
C LEU A 30 14.92 4.35 56.95
N GLY A 31 16.15 4.86 56.99
CA GLY A 31 17.37 4.04 57.05
C GLY A 31 18.37 4.37 55.94
N ALA A 32 19.19 5.39 56.18
CA ALA A 32 20.38 5.62 55.38
C ALA A 32 21.43 4.55 55.73
N ASP A 33 21.71 3.65 54.78
CA ASP A 33 23.01 3.01 54.67
C ASP A 33 23.31 2.68 53.21
N ALA A 34 24.50 3.10 52.79
CA ALA A 34 24.95 3.14 51.42
C ALA A 34 25.11 1.72 50.83
N ARG A 35 24.17 1.36 49.95
CA ARG A 35 24.48 0.54 48.77
C ARG A 35 24.12 1.36 47.54
N ALA A 36 25.09 2.14 47.05
CA ALA A 36 25.06 2.58 45.67
C ALA A 36 25.19 1.34 44.79
N ALA A 37 24.07 0.67 44.55
CA ALA A 37 23.93 -0.09 43.32
C ALA A 37 24.12 0.95 42.21
N THR A 38 25.16 0.78 41.41
CA THR A 38 25.33 1.52 40.17
C THR A 38 24.12 1.20 39.29
N GLU A 39 23.03 1.97 39.44
CA GLU A 39 21.93 1.96 38.49
C GLU A 39 22.55 2.24 37.13
N LYS A 40 22.51 1.24 36.25
CA LYS A 40 22.93 1.44 34.87
C LYS A 40 22.09 2.60 34.32
N PRO A 41 22.70 3.59 33.64
CA PRO A 41 21.95 4.71 33.13
C PRO A 41 20.80 4.18 32.25
N SER A 42 19.58 4.65 32.50
CA SER A 42 18.40 4.22 31.76
C SER A 42 18.39 4.82 30.35
N PRO A 43 17.84 4.10 29.36
CA PRO A 43 17.57 4.67 28.05
C PRO A 43 16.54 5.82 28.16
N PHE A 44 16.64 6.78 27.25
CA PHE A 44 15.68 7.87 27.11
C PHE A 44 14.66 7.55 26.02
N GLU A 45 13.38 7.43 26.41
CA GLU A 45 12.25 7.08 25.54
C GLU A 45 11.12 8.11 25.69
N PRO A 46 11.24 9.32 25.11
CA PRO A 46 10.26 10.40 25.30
C PRO A 46 8.91 10.15 24.61
N ASN A 47 8.84 9.16 23.72
CA ASN A 47 7.64 8.77 22.98
C ASN A 47 7.81 7.35 22.41
N ALA A 48 6.79 6.85 21.72
CA ALA A 48 6.78 5.50 21.16
C ALA A 48 7.80 5.25 20.02
N PHE A 49 8.32 6.31 19.39
CA PHE A 49 9.14 6.21 18.18
C PHE A 49 10.63 6.26 18.46
N ILE A 50 11.08 6.97 19.49
CA ILE A 50 12.50 7.28 19.71
C ILE A 50 12.98 6.65 21.00
N ARG A 51 14.08 5.91 20.91
CA ARG A 51 14.89 5.46 22.04
C ARG A 51 16.33 5.92 21.85
N ILE A 52 16.92 6.50 22.89
CA ILE A 52 18.33 6.87 22.93
C ILE A 52 18.98 6.14 24.10
N ASP A 53 19.98 5.31 23.82
CA ASP A 53 20.74 4.58 24.84
C ASP A 53 21.94 5.42 25.34
N PRO A 54 22.45 5.15 26.56
CA PRO A 54 23.60 5.86 27.12
C PRO A 54 24.88 5.77 26.28
N ASP A 55 25.00 4.75 25.44
CA ASP A 55 26.11 4.56 24.49
C ASP A 55 25.95 5.39 23.20
N ASN A 56 24.94 6.26 23.12
CA ASN A 56 24.54 7.06 21.96
C ASN A 56 23.88 6.27 20.83
N THR A 57 23.48 5.01 21.04
CA THR A 57 22.64 4.30 20.08
C THR A 57 21.27 4.98 20.00
N ILE A 58 20.87 5.39 18.80
CA ILE A 58 19.56 5.99 18.53
C ILE A 58 18.74 5.00 17.73
N THR A 59 17.67 4.49 18.34
CA THR A 59 16.75 3.55 17.72
C THR A 59 15.44 4.24 17.37
N LEU A 60 15.02 4.11 16.12
CA LEU A 60 13.70 4.49 15.63
C LEU A 60 12.82 3.25 15.51
N THR A 61 11.74 3.22 16.29
CA THR A 61 10.66 2.23 16.15
C THR A 61 9.80 2.60 14.94
N MET A 62 9.89 1.81 13.90
CA MET A 62 9.33 2.06 12.58
C MET A 62 7.88 1.54 12.47
N PRO A 63 6.88 2.43 12.38
CA PRO A 63 5.45 2.05 12.34
C PRO A 63 4.98 1.60 10.94
N ARG A 64 5.87 1.66 9.95
CA ARG A 64 5.59 1.26 8.55
C ARG A 64 6.48 0.09 8.16
N VAL A 65 6.23 -0.46 6.98
CA VAL A 65 6.93 -1.65 6.47
C VAL A 65 7.59 -1.33 5.14
N GLU A 66 8.81 -1.80 4.97
CA GLU A 66 9.61 -1.57 3.77
C GLU A 66 9.44 -2.72 2.78
N MET A 67 9.10 -2.36 1.54
CA MET A 67 8.86 -3.31 0.45
C MET A 67 9.51 -2.90 -0.88
N GLY A 68 10.51 -2.01 -0.83
CA GLY A 68 11.17 -1.43 -2.01
C GLY A 68 10.86 0.05 -2.23
N GLN A 69 10.03 0.66 -1.40
CA GLN A 69 9.52 2.03 -1.58
C GLN A 69 10.26 3.14 -0.84
N GLY A 70 11.24 2.80 0.00
CA GLY A 70 12.12 3.78 0.65
C GLY A 70 11.49 4.51 1.85
N THR A 71 10.34 4.04 2.34
CA THR A 71 9.66 4.57 3.52
C THR A 71 10.57 4.58 4.75
N TYR A 72 11.43 3.57 4.92
CA TYR A 72 12.34 3.53 6.09
C TYR A 72 13.30 4.70 6.10
N THR A 73 13.81 5.06 4.92
CA THR A 73 14.72 6.19 4.78
C THR A 73 13.96 7.51 4.97
N ALA A 74 12.83 7.68 4.28
CA ALA A 74 12.04 8.91 4.36
C ALA A 74 11.55 9.22 5.79
N LEU A 75 10.98 8.25 6.50
CA LEU A 75 10.49 8.47 7.87
C LEU A 75 11.64 8.70 8.86
N SER A 76 12.79 8.05 8.64
CA SER A 76 13.99 8.31 9.44
C SER A 76 14.53 9.72 9.23
N MET A 77 14.46 10.25 8.00
CA MET A 77 14.84 11.64 7.70
C MET A 77 13.98 12.64 8.48
N LEU A 78 12.67 12.39 8.65
CA LEU A 78 11.79 13.26 9.44
C LEU A 78 12.26 13.39 10.89
N VAL A 79 12.56 12.24 11.51
CA VAL A 79 13.03 12.19 12.90
C VAL A 79 14.44 12.74 13.02
N ALA A 80 15.36 12.35 12.14
CA ALA A 80 16.76 12.76 12.18
C ALA A 80 16.94 14.27 11.93
N GLU A 81 16.13 14.85 11.02
CA GLU A 81 16.09 16.29 10.78
C GLU A 81 15.81 17.03 12.08
N GLU A 82 14.73 16.65 12.78
CA GLU A 82 14.33 17.32 14.01
C GLU A 82 15.23 16.95 15.20
N LEU A 83 15.84 15.77 15.22
CA LEU A 83 16.80 15.39 16.25
C LEU A 83 18.17 16.05 16.09
N GLU A 84 18.46 16.71 14.95
CA GLU A 84 19.80 17.24 14.62
C GLU A 84 20.89 16.15 14.65
N ILE A 85 20.61 15.00 14.02
CA ILE A 85 21.55 13.87 13.92
C ILE A 85 21.79 13.47 12.45
N PRO A 86 22.97 12.90 12.11
CA PRO A 86 23.18 12.29 10.81
C PRO A 86 22.24 11.10 10.61
N LEU A 87 21.66 10.96 9.42
CA LEU A 87 20.75 9.85 9.09
C LEU A 87 21.40 8.47 9.34
N ALA A 88 22.70 8.34 9.09
CA ALA A 88 23.45 7.10 9.30
C ALA A 88 23.56 6.64 10.76
N ARG A 89 23.22 7.50 11.74
CA ARG A 89 23.18 7.13 13.17
C ARG A 89 21.85 6.48 13.59
N VAL A 90 20.85 6.43 12.72
CA VAL A 90 19.54 5.84 13.04
C VAL A 90 19.59 4.32 12.87
N LYS A 91 19.34 3.59 13.95
CA LYS A 91 19.05 2.16 13.93
C LYS A 91 17.54 1.95 13.84
N LEU A 92 17.09 1.02 13.00
CA LEU A 92 15.66 0.74 12.83
C LEU A 92 15.25 -0.50 13.63
N ALA A 93 14.08 -0.42 14.26
CA ALA A 93 13.37 -1.54 14.85
C ALA A 93 11.94 -1.57 14.32
N HIS A 94 11.39 -2.73 13.98
CA HIS A 94 9.99 -2.82 13.56
C HIS A 94 9.06 -2.54 14.74
N ALA A 95 8.04 -1.73 14.55
CA ALA A 95 6.99 -1.56 15.55
C ALA A 95 6.22 -2.88 15.76
N PRO A 96 5.95 -3.28 17.01
CA PRO A 96 5.05 -4.40 17.28
C PRO A 96 3.60 -4.04 16.88
N PRO A 97 2.69 -5.04 16.81
CA PRO A 97 1.27 -4.79 16.61
C PRO A 97 0.64 -4.02 17.78
N ASP A 98 0.52 -2.70 17.65
CA ASP A 98 -0.11 -1.78 18.59
C ASP A 98 -0.62 -0.54 17.83
N ALA A 99 -1.85 -0.63 17.35
CA ALA A 99 -2.49 0.45 16.60
C ALA A 99 -2.71 1.73 17.43
N ALA A 100 -2.81 1.61 18.76
CA ALA A 100 -2.99 2.79 19.61
C ALA A 100 -1.71 3.65 19.62
N ARG A 101 -0.53 3.03 19.57
CA ARG A 101 0.77 3.74 19.54
C ARG A 101 1.29 4.03 18.13
N TYR A 102 1.06 3.11 17.18
CA TYR A 102 1.70 3.14 15.85
C TYR A 102 0.70 3.26 14.68
N GLY A 103 -0.57 3.52 15.00
CA GLY A 103 -1.63 3.73 14.02
C GLY A 103 -1.33 4.85 13.04
N ASN A 104 -1.82 4.72 11.80
CA ASN A 104 -1.78 5.80 10.83
C ASN A 104 -2.99 6.73 11.01
N PRO A 105 -2.81 8.01 11.38
CA PRO A 105 -3.94 8.94 11.50
C PRO A 105 -4.70 9.13 10.18
N ARG A 106 -4.02 8.96 9.03
CA ARG A 106 -4.65 9.01 7.69
C ARG A 106 -5.37 7.72 7.30
N ALA A 107 -5.28 6.66 8.10
CA ALA A 107 -5.99 5.40 7.87
C ALA A 107 -6.89 5.03 9.06
N GLY A 108 -7.53 6.03 9.69
CA GLY A 108 -8.45 5.82 10.81
C GLY A 108 -7.79 5.19 12.04
N GLY A 109 -6.47 5.38 12.23
CA GLY A 109 -5.71 4.79 13.33
C GLY A 109 -5.23 3.36 13.08
N ALA A 110 -5.48 2.77 11.91
CA ALA A 110 -4.99 1.42 11.61
C ALA A 110 -3.45 1.41 11.47
N GLN A 111 -2.79 0.42 12.07
CA GLN A 111 -1.35 0.20 11.86
C GLN A 111 -1.14 -0.57 10.56
N ILE A 112 -1.10 0.19 9.46
CA ILE A 112 -0.93 -0.35 8.11
C ILE A 112 0.08 0.46 7.30
N THR A 113 0.63 -0.16 6.26
CA THR A 113 1.39 0.50 5.20
C THR A 113 0.62 0.34 3.88
N GLY A 114 -0.19 1.32 3.50
CA GLY A 114 -1.03 1.32 2.28
C GLY A 114 -1.72 2.66 2.04
N GLY A 115 -2.41 2.82 0.89
CA GLY A 115 -3.16 4.03 0.51
C GLY A 115 -2.29 5.27 0.30
N SER A 116 -1.02 5.08 -0.07
CA SER A 116 0.02 6.12 -0.17
C SER A 116 0.14 7.10 1.01
N ASN A 117 -0.31 6.71 2.20
CA ASN A 117 -0.42 7.61 3.36
C ASN A 117 0.74 7.52 4.36
N SER A 118 1.83 6.81 4.03
CA SER A 118 2.94 6.57 4.97
C SER A 118 3.67 7.86 5.37
N VAL A 119 4.06 8.69 4.40
CA VAL A 119 4.71 9.99 4.66
C VAL A 119 3.67 10.98 5.17
N GLN A 120 2.48 11.05 4.57
CA GLN A 120 1.43 11.99 4.99
C GLN A 120 1.09 11.85 6.47
N GLY A 121 0.85 10.61 6.92
CA GLY A 121 0.48 10.32 8.30
C GLY A 121 1.66 10.39 9.27
N ALA A 122 2.90 10.44 8.78
CA ALA A 122 4.11 10.54 9.60
C ALA A 122 4.71 11.96 9.61
N TRP A 123 4.31 12.83 8.68
CA TRP A 123 4.92 14.14 8.43
C TRP A 123 5.03 14.97 9.71
N GLU A 124 3.90 15.27 10.33
CA GLU A 124 3.90 16.01 11.60
C GLU A 124 4.25 15.12 12.80
N PRO A 125 3.65 13.92 12.99
CA PRO A 125 3.90 13.14 14.21
C PRO A 125 5.36 12.78 14.46
N LEU A 126 6.11 12.36 13.42
CA LEU A 126 7.51 11.98 13.60
C LEU A 126 8.43 13.20 13.75
N ARG A 127 8.11 14.33 13.10
CA ARG A 127 8.84 15.58 13.30
C ARG A 127 8.64 16.12 14.71
N THR A 128 7.40 16.11 15.21
CA THR A 128 7.08 16.46 16.59
C THR A 128 7.79 15.54 17.59
N ALA A 129 7.83 14.23 17.34
CA ALA A 129 8.57 13.29 18.17
C ALA A 129 10.06 13.63 18.24
N GLY A 130 10.70 13.93 17.09
CA GLY A 130 12.11 14.32 17.03
C GLY A 130 12.38 15.67 17.72
N ALA A 131 11.55 16.67 17.49
CA ALA A 131 11.70 17.98 18.08
C ALA A 131 11.53 17.95 19.62
N MET A 132 10.57 17.16 20.11
CA MET A 132 10.35 16.95 21.54
C MET A 132 11.55 16.30 22.21
N ALA A 133 12.10 15.24 21.63
CA ALA A 133 13.30 14.59 22.14
C ALA A 133 14.49 15.58 22.17
N ARG A 134 14.71 16.35 21.10
CA ARG A 134 15.75 17.39 21.04
C ARG A 134 15.59 18.43 22.15
N VAL A 135 14.38 18.97 22.34
CA VAL A 135 14.08 19.99 23.37
C VAL A 135 14.41 19.46 24.77
N MET A 136 13.99 18.23 25.10
CA MET A 136 14.28 17.64 26.41
C MET A 136 15.78 17.39 26.63
N LEU A 137 16.52 16.99 25.60
CA LEU A 137 17.97 16.80 25.70
C LEU A 137 18.71 18.13 25.87
N VAL A 138 18.28 19.18 25.16
CA VAL A 138 18.82 20.53 25.34
C VAL A 138 18.55 21.06 26.74
N GLU A 139 17.33 20.86 27.25
CA GLU A 139 16.94 21.25 28.61
C GLU A 139 17.78 20.50 29.66
N ALA A 140 18.00 19.20 29.48
CA ALA A 140 18.85 18.41 30.36
C ALA A 140 20.28 18.97 30.41
N ALA A 141 20.87 19.29 29.25
CA ALA A 141 22.22 19.88 29.20
C ALA A 141 22.26 21.28 29.84
N ALA A 142 21.24 22.11 29.58
CA ALA A 142 21.11 23.45 30.13
C ALA A 142 21.03 23.43 31.68
N GLN A 143 20.25 22.50 32.25
CA GLN A 143 20.17 22.29 33.69
C GLN A 143 21.50 21.81 34.29
N GLU A 144 22.21 20.94 33.59
CA GLU A 144 23.54 20.47 34.02
C GLU A 144 24.55 21.61 34.08
N TRP A 145 24.50 22.49 33.08
CA TRP A 145 25.42 23.61 32.94
C TRP A 145 25.00 24.87 33.68
N ARG A 146 23.77 24.91 34.19
CA ARG A 146 23.11 26.07 34.83
C ARG A 146 23.08 27.29 33.90
N VAL A 147 22.65 27.10 32.66
CA VAL A 147 22.53 28.13 31.62
C VAL A 147 21.12 28.13 31.01
N ALA A 148 20.75 29.15 30.23
CA ALA A 148 19.46 29.12 29.52
C ALA A 148 19.51 28.12 28.35
N ALA A 149 18.42 27.37 28.13
CA ALA A 149 18.32 26.44 27.00
C ALA A 149 18.52 27.12 25.63
N ALA A 150 18.16 28.41 25.52
CA ALA A 150 18.39 29.22 24.31
C ALA A 150 19.87 29.50 24.01
N GLU A 151 20.77 29.33 24.98
CA GLU A 151 22.23 29.45 24.79
C GLU A 151 22.85 28.14 24.28
N CYS A 152 22.07 27.07 24.20
CA CYS A 152 22.48 25.77 23.70
C CYS A 152 22.04 25.57 22.25
N ARG A 153 22.91 24.98 21.44
CA ARG A 153 22.59 24.49 20.09
C ARG A 153 22.85 23.01 19.99
N VAL A 154 22.24 22.34 19.01
CA VAL A 154 22.53 20.93 18.73
C VAL A 154 23.20 20.80 17.38
N GLN A 155 24.22 19.96 17.33
CA GLN A 155 24.85 19.53 16.10
C GLN A 155 25.26 18.07 16.23
N ASP A 156 24.88 17.24 15.27
CA ASP A 156 25.25 15.82 15.17
C ASP A 156 24.98 14.98 16.44
N GLY A 157 23.87 15.25 17.12
CA GLY A 157 23.48 14.59 18.38
C GLY A 157 24.32 15.00 19.59
N ILE A 158 24.97 16.15 19.51
CA ILE A 158 25.75 16.77 20.59
C ILE A 158 25.10 18.11 20.91
N VAL A 159 24.75 18.30 22.18
CA VAL A 159 24.33 19.61 22.69
C VAL A 159 25.59 20.41 22.99
N ILE A 160 25.62 21.67 22.54
CA ILE A 160 26.77 22.56 22.62
C ILE A 160 26.32 23.88 23.26
N HIS A 161 26.94 24.27 24.35
CA HIS A 161 26.77 25.61 24.92
C HIS A 161 27.55 26.63 24.10
N ALA A 162 26.86 27.60 23.49
CA ALA A 162 27.46 28.48 22.48
C ALA A 162 28.59 29.36 23.03
N SER A 163 28.44 29.93 24.24
CA SER A 163 29.42 30.88 24.79
C SER A 163 30.65 30.20 25.37
N SER A 164 30.50 29.04 26.01
CA SER A 164 31.61 28.35 26.68
C SER A 164 32.21 27.18 25.87
N GLY A 165 31.56 26.75 24.79
CA GLY A 165 31.98 25.60 23.98
C GLY A 165 31.86 24.23 24.68
N ARG A 166 31.19 24.14 25.84
CA ARG A 166 30.95 22.86 26.55
C ARG A 166 30.03 21.98 25.71
N GLN A 167 30.24 20.66 25.76
CA GLN A 167 29.53 19.68 24.95
C GLN A 167 29.10 18.47 25.76
N LEU A 168 27.89 17.98 25.50
CA LEU A 168 27.37 16.72 26.02
C LEU A 168 26.68 15.97 24.87
N SER A 169 27.00 14.69 24.72
CA SER A 169 26.31 13.83 23.76
C SER A 169 24.92 13.46 24.27
N TYR A 170 24.01 13.09 23.37
CA TYR A 170 22.68 12.64 23.77
C TYR A 170 22.69 11.46 24.75
N GLY A 171 23.60 10.49 24.57
CA GLY A 171 23.80 9.37 25.49
C GLY A 171 24.16 9.79 26.92
N GLN A 172 24.98 10.85 27.08
CA GLN A 172 25.33 11.38 28.39
C GLN A 172 24.15 12.07 29.09
N LEU A 173 23.13 12.47 28.33
CA LEU A 173 21.97 13.21 28.82
C LEU A 173 20.77 12.32 29.13
N THR A 174 20.79 11.03 28.78
CA THR A 174 19.59 10.16 28.80
C THR A 174 18.93 10.09 30.17
N GLN A 175 19.71 9.86 31.22
CA GLN A 175 19.19 9.72 32.59
C GLN A 175 18.51 11.01 33.06
N ARG A 176 19.12 12.17 32.80
CA ARG A 176 18.57 13.47 33.19
C ARG A 176 17.34 13.83 32.36
N ALA A 177 17.41 13.62 31.05
CA ALA A 177 16.29 13.88 30.13
C ALA A 177 15.07 13.01 30.46
N ALA A 178 15.26 11.76 30.88
CA ALA A 178 14.17 10.87 31.30
C ALA A 178 13.40 11.37 32.54
N GLY A 179 14.03 12.20 33.38
CA GLY A 179 13.39 12.83 34.54
C GLY A 179 12.61 14.11 34.21
N LEU A 180 12.68 14.62 32.98
CA LEU A 180 11.99 15.85 32.58
C LEU A 180 10.53 15.60 32.22
N ARG A 181 9.70 16.62 32.43
CA ARG A 181 8.31 16.61 31.94
C ARG A 181 8.29 16.72 30.42
N LEU A 182 7.38 15.97 29.79
CA LEU A 182 7.14 16.10 28.35
C LEU A 182 6.63 17.52 28.03
N PRO A 183 7.23 18.23 27.06
CA PRO A 183 6.74 19.52 26.63
C PRO A 183 5.37 19.38 25.97
N GLN A 184 4.46 20.31 26.25
CA GLN A 184 3.10 20.30 25.68
C GLN A 184 3.09 20.75 24.21
N GLN A 185 4.04 21.60 23.82
CA GLN A 185 4.19 22.10 22.47
C GLN A 185 5.68 22.21 22.12
N VAL A 186 6.00 21.99 20.86
CA VAL A 186 7.37 22.10 20.32
C VAL A 186 7.33 22.79 18.98
N THR A 187 8.32 23.65 18.73
CA THR A 187 8.49 24.30 17.44
C THR A 187 9.25 23.37 16.50
N LEU A 188 8.62 23.05 15.37
CA LEU A 188 9.25 22.30 14.29
C LEU A 188 10.13 23.23 13.44
N LYS A 189 11.17 22.67 12.82
CA LYS A 189 12.01 23.42 11.87
C LYS A 189 11.18 23.95 10.68
N SER A 190 11.54 25.13 10.17
CA SER A 190 10.99 25.59 8.89
C SER A 190 11.66 24.87 7.73
N PRO A 191 11.04 24.80 6.53
CA PRO A 191 11.65 24.20 5.35
C PRO A 191 13.03 24.76 4.99
N GLU A 192 13.25 26.05 5.23
CA GLU A 192 14.53 26.72 4.97
C GLU A 192 15.65 26.23 5.91
N ALA A 193 15.29 25.69 7.08
CA ALA A 193 16.23 25.14 8.06
C ALA A 193 16.52 23.64 7.86
N PHE A 194 15.88 22.99 6.87
CA PHE A 194 16.10 21.57 6.62
C PHE A 194 17.50 21.27 6.08
N LYS A 195 18.14 20.26 6.67
CA LYS A 195 19.46 19.76 6.26
C LYS A 195 19.37 18.43 5.49
N LEU A 196 18.40 17.59 5.85
CA LEU A 196 18.16 16.25 5.32
C LEU A 196 16.92 16.22 4.41
N ILE A 197 15.79 16.77 4.86
CA ILE A 197 14.53 16.75 4.09
C ILE A 197 14.73 17.50 2.76
N GLY A 198 14.30 16.89 1.65
CA GLY A 198 14.47 17.43 0.30
C GLY A 198 15.81 17.05 -0.35
N ARG A 199 16.71 16.34 0.34
CA ARG A 199 18.01 15.90 -0.21
C ARG A 199 17.97 14.46 -0.75
N PRO A 200 18.69 14.16 -1.84
CA PRO A 200 18.80 12.81 -2.42
C PRO A 200 19.72 11.92 -1.58
N LEU A 201 19.26 11.51 -0.40
CA LEU A 201 20.04 10.67 0.50
C LEU A 201 19.93 9.19 0.09
N LYS A 202 21.04 8.45 0.22
CA LYS A 202 21.06 7.00 -0.02
C LYS A 202 20.15 6.28 0.97
N ARG A 203 19.53 5.21 0.49
CA ARG A 203 18.63 4.39 1.30
C ARG A 203 19.36 3.64 2.40
N LEU A 204 18.78 3.64 3.61
CA LEU A 204 19.30 2.94 4.78
C LEU A 204 19.36 1.42 4.60
N ASP A 205 18.43 0.86 3.82
CA ASP A 205 18.27 -0.58 3.61
C ASP A 205 19.01 -1.11 2.36
N ALA A 206 19.68 -0.25 1.59
CA ALA A 206 20.30 -0.64 0.32
C ALA A 206 21.45 -1.65 0.51
N ALA A 207 22.36 -1.38 1.46
CA ALA A 207 23.53 -2.23 1.68
C ALA A 207 23.15 -3.67 2.03
N ASP A 208 22.12 -3.85 2.86
CA ASP A 208 21.66 -5.18 3.26
C ASP A 208 20.92 -5.91 2.14
N LYS A 209 20.19 -5.19 1.29
CA LYS A 209 19.53 -5.76 0.11
C LYS A 209 20.54 -6.26 -0.92
N VAL A 210 21.55 -5.45 -1.26
CA VAL A 210 22.54 -5.85 -2.29
C VAL A 210 23.51 -6.92 -1.82
N SER A 211 23.73 -7.04 -0.50
CA SER A 211 24.59 -8.09 0.09
C SER A 211 23.86 -9.38 0.44
N GLY A 212 22.54 -9.45 0.26
CA GLY A 212 21.72 -10.60 0.67
C GLY A 212 21.56 -10.77 2.19
N ARG A 213 21.90 -9.74 2.98
CA ARG A 213 21.73 -9.75 4.45
C ARG A 213 20.33 -9.32 4.89
N ALA A 214 19.60 -8.60 4.03
CA ALA A 214 18.21 -8.25 4.25
C ALA A 214 17.37 -9.50 4.54
N ARG A 215 16.48 -9.41 5.53
CA ARG A 215 15.61 -10.53 5.95
C ARG A 215 14.18 -10.25 5.54
N TYR A 216 13.66 -11.09 4.66
CA TYR A 216 12.27 -11.14 4.24
C TYR A 216 11.50 -12.18 5.05
N GLY A 217 10.16 -12.20 4.96
CA GLY A 217 9.34 -13.19 5.66
C GLY A 217 9.78 -14.62 5.35
N ILE A 218 10.09 -14.89 4.09
CA ILE A 218 10.50 -16.23 3.63
C ILE A 218 11.87 -16.67 4.17
N ASP A 219 12.68 -15.74 4.68
CA ASP A 219 14.01 -16.02 5.23
C ASP A 219 13.98 -16.47 6.69
N ALA A 220 12.81 -16.53 7.33
CA ALA A 220 12.68 -17.04 8.68
C ALA A 220 13.27 -18.45 8.80
N ARG A 221 14.19 -18.66 9.73
CA ARG A 221 14.82 -19.96 10.02
C ARG A 221 14.83 -20.17 11.53
N LEU A 222 14.13 -21.21 11.98
CA LEU A 222 14.05 -21.57 13.39
C LEU A 222 14.67 -22.95 13.64
N PRO A 223 15.21 -23.18 14.85
CA PRO A 223 15.65 -24.52 15.23
C PRO A 223 14.53 -25.55 15.06
N LYS A 224 14.85 -26.70 14.45
CA LYS A 224 13.92 -27.82 14.20
C LYS A 224 12.71 -27.49 13.31
N MET A 225 12.74 -26.36 12.58
CA MET A 225 11.68 -25.95 11.68
C MET A 225 11.45 -26.96 10.54
N ARG A 226 10.18 -27.18 10.19
CA ARG A 226 9.75 -27.93 9.00
C ARG A 226 9.24 -26.99 7.91
N TYR A 227 9.06 -27.53 6.71
CA TYR A 227 8.56 -26.78 5.56
C TYR A 227 7.27 -27.40 5.08
N ALA A 228 6.33 -26.56 4.65
CA ALA A 228 5.04 -26.97 4.14
C ALA A 228 4.81 -26.41 2.74
N ALA A 229 4.39 -27.29 1.84
CA ALA A 229 3.79 -26.92 0.56
C ALA A 229 2.27 -27.09 0.69
N VAL A 230 1.51 -26.12 0.19
CA VAL A 230 0.05 -26.05 0.32
C VAL A 230 -0.59 -26.18 -1.06
N ALA A 231 -1.71 -26.89 -1.15
CA ALA A 231 -2.66 -26.80 -2.26
C ALA A 231 -4.03 -26.44 -1.70
N ALA A 232 -4.58 -25.32 -2.13
CA ALA A 232 -5.95 -24.93 -1.81
C ALA A 232 -6.95 -25.52 -2.83
N SER A 233 -8.24 -25.47 -2.50
CA SER A 233 -9.29 -25.82 -3.44
C SER A 233 -9.18 -24.90 -4.67
N PRO A 234 -9.00 -25.45 -5.88
CA PRO A 234 -8.81 -24.66 -7.08
C PRO A 234 -10.10 -23.90 -7.50
N ALA A 235 -11.27 -24.38 -7.05
CA ALA A 235 -12.54 -23.72 -7.29
C ALA A 235 -12.93 -22.80 -6.11
N LEU A 236 -13.55 -21.66 -6.45
CA LEU A 236 -14.04 -20.66 -5.51
C LEU A 236 -15.00 -21.27 -4.49
N GLY A 237 -14.65 -21.20 -3.21
CA GLY A 237 -15.47 -21.76 -2.13
C GLY A 237 -15.56 -23.30 -2.11
N GLY A 238 -14.77 -23.99 -2.94
CA GLY A 238 -14.74 -25.45 -2.98
C GLY A 238 -14.14 -26.08 -1.72
N LYS A 239 -14.41 -27.38 -1.55
CA LYS A 239 -14.10 -28.13 -0.34
C LYS A 239 -13.29 -29.39 -0.63
N LEU A 240 -12.47 -29.78 0.33
CA LEU A 240 -11.75 -31.04 0.29
C LEU A 240 -12.70 -32.20 0.57
N VAL A 241 -12.80 -33.14 -0.37
CA VAL A 241 -13.60 -34.37 -0.20
C VAL A 241 -12.73 -35.49 0.34
N SER A 242 -11.61 -35.77 -0.34
CA SER A 242 -10.69 -36.83 0.07
C SER A 242 -9.26 -36.60 -0.46
N VAL A 243 -8.30 -37.25 0.19
CA VAL A 243 -6.88 -37.27 -0.21
C VAL A 243 -6.35 -38.70 -0.05
N ASP A 244 -5.78 -39.26 -1.12
CA ASP A 244 -4.87 -40.40 -1.04
C ASP A 244 -3.43 -39.87 -0.88
N ASP A 245 -2.85 -40.07 0.30
CA ASP A 245 -1.54 -39.57 0.70
C ASP A 245 -0.45 -40.65 0.76
N ARG A 246 -0.75 -41.89 0.37
CA ARG A 246 0.18 -43.02 0.52
C ARG A 246 1.50 -42.80 -0.23
N ALA A 247 1.42 -42.32 -1.47
CA ALA A 247 2.61 -42.03 -2.27
C ALA A 247 3.44 -40.86 -1.70
N ALA A 248 2.77 -39.85 -1.15
CA ALA A 248 3.43 -38.74 -0.49
C ALA A 248 4.14 -39.19 0.79
N LEU A 249 3.48 -39.96 1.65
CA LEU A 249 4.07 -40.46 2.91
C LEU A 249 5.20 -41.46 2.69
N ALA A 250 5.23 -42.14 1.54
CA ALA A 250 6.35 -43.00 1.15
C ALA A 250 7.57 -42.20 0.63
N SER A 251 7.41 -40.92 0.31
CA SER A 251 8.49 -40.09 -0.25
C SER A 251 9.50 -39.69 0.83
N PRO A 252 10.82 -39.85 0.59
CA PRO A 252 11.84 -39.47 1.56
C PRO A 252 11.73 -38.01 2.01
N GLY A 253 11.78 -37.79 3.32
CA GLY A 253 11.72 -36.46 3.93
C GLY A 253 10.31 -35.90 4.11
N VAL A 254 9.26 -36.56 3.60
CA VAL A 254 7.87 -36.23 3.93
C VAL A 254 7.56 -36.77 5.33
N ARG A 255 6.91 -35.94 6.16
CA ARG A 255 6.64 -36.23 7.56
C ARG A 255 5.16 -36.35 7.87
N GLN A 256 4.34 -35.53 7.23
CA GLN A 256 2.93 -35.47 7.53
C GLN A 256 2.15 -34.86 6.37
N VAL A 257 0.89 -35.28 6.20
CA VAL A 257 -0.11 -34.58 5.39
C VAL A 257 -1.18 -34.05 6.32
N VAL A 258 -1.44 -32.76 6.27
CA VAL A 258 -2.45 -32.07 7.09
C VAL A 258 -3.52 -31.48 6.20
N ARG A 259 -4.75 -31.42 6.72
CA ARG A 259 -5.96 -31.09 5.96
C ARG A 259 -6.80 -30.09 6.75
N ILE A 260 -7.37 -29.13 6.06
CA ILE A 260 -8.46 -28.26 6.50
C ILE A 260 -9.57 -28.30 5.42
N ASP A 261 -10.71 -27.67 5.69
CA ASP A 261 -11.91 -27.78 4.85
C ASP A 261 -11.67 -27.45 3.37
N ASN A 262 -10.77 -26.51 3.07
CA ASN A 262 -10.51 -26.01 1.72
C ASN A 262 -9.05 -26.11 1.28
N ALA A 263 -8.19 -26.83 2.02
CA ALA A 263 -6.77 -26.95 1.67
C ALA A 263 -6.13 -28.22 2.25
N VAL A 264 -5.07 -28.67 1.58
CA VAL A 264 -4.16 -29.71 2.07
C VAL A 264 -2.73 -29.17 2.08
N ALA A 265 -1.95 -29.54 3.08
CA ALA A 265 -0.53 -29.22 3.12
C ALA A 265 0.32 -30.46 3.43
N VAL A 266 1.47 -30.55 2.77
CA VAL A 266 2.47 -31.59 3.02
C VAL A 266 3.64 -31.00 3.78
N ILE A 267 3.93 -31.57 4.95
CA ILE A 267 5.02 -31.18 5.82
C ILE A 267 6.24 -32.05 5.52
N GLY A 268 7.38 -31.42 5.26
CA GLY A 268 8.65 -32.08 4.99
C GLY A 268 9.83 -31.50 5.76
N ASP A 269 10.94 -32.25 5.78
CA ASP A 269 12.19 -31.80 6.41
C ASP A 269 12.81 -30.58 5.72
N HIS A 270 12.54 -30.43 4.43
CA HIS A 270 12.97 -29.32 3.58
C HIS A 270 11.89 -29.04 2.52
N SER A 271 11.93 -27.85 1.93
CA SER A 271 10.92 -27.40 0.97
C SER A 271 10.76 -28.33 -0.24
N TRP A 272 11.85 -28.95 -0.71
CA TRP A 272 11.79 -29.91 -1.82
C TRP A 272 10.94 -31.15 -1.48
N ALA A 273 11.12 -31.77 -0.30
CA ALA A 273 10.34 -32.95 0.09
C ALA A 273 8.85 -32.60 0.24
N ALA A 274 8.54 -31.44 0.83
CA ALA A 274 7.18 -30.95 0.94
C ALA A 274 6.51 -30.79 -0.44
N LYS A 275 7.21 -30.18 -1.41
CA LYS A 275 6.70 -29.99 -2.79
C LYS A 275 6.51 -31.31 -3.53
N GLN A 276 7.49 -32.22 -3.45
CA GLN A 276 7.39 -33.54 -4.09
C GLN A 276 6.26 -34.38 -3.48
N GLY A 277 6.11 -34.34 -2.15
CA GLY A 277 5.00 -35.01 -1.49
C GLY A 277 3.65 -34.42 -1.88
N LEU A 278 3.53 -33.09 -1.98
CA LEU A 278 2.29 -32.46 -2.44
C LEU A 278 1.91 -32.89 -3.87
N ALA A 279 2.90 -32.93 -4.78
CA ALA A 279 2.70 -33.39 -6.15
C ALA A 279 2.30 -34.88 -6.25
N ALA A 280 2.63 -35.70 -5.24
CA ALA A 280 2.28 -37.11 -5.17
C ALA A 280 0.88 -37.38 -4.59
N LEU A 281 0.20 -36.36 -4.05
CA LEU A 281 -1.16 -36.52 -3.53
C LEU A 281 -2.16 -36.73 -4.68
N LYS A 282 -3.17 -37.57 -4.44
CA LYS A 282 -4.38 -37.60 -5.27
C LYS A 282 -5.49 -36.94 -4.47
N ILE A 283 -5.86 -35.74 -4.87
CA ILE A 283 -6.82 -34.90 -4.15
C ILE A 283 -8.14 -34.87 -4.92
N VAL A 284 -9.24 -35.09 -4.20
CA VAL A 284 -10.60 -34.93 -4.73
C VAL A 284 -11.22 -33.69 -4.08
N TRP A 285 -11.59 -32.74 -4.93
CA TRP A 285 -12.27 -31.50 -4.55
C TRP A 285 -13.75 -31.56 -4.94
N ASP A 286 -14.59 -30.93 -4.13
CA ASP A 286 -15.93 -30.53 -4.50
C ASP A 286 -15.89 -29.04 -4.88
N ASP A 287 -16.11 -28.75 -6.15
CA ASP A 287 -16.08 -27.38 -6.69
C ASP A 287 -17.27 -26.53 -6.22
N GLY A 288 -18.28 -27.16 -5.63
CA GLY A 288 -19.43 -26.49 -5.06
C GLY A 288 -20.23 -25.66 -6.08
N PRO A 289 -20.98 -24.65 -5.61
CA PRO A 289 -21.86 -23.84 -6.45
C PRO A 289 -21.12 -22.99 -7.50
N ALA A 290 -19.82 -22.77 -7.33
CA ALA A 290 -19.04 -21.91 -8.22
C ALA A 290 -18.70 -22.56 -9.57
N ALA A 291 -18.99 -23.85 -9.76
CA ALA A 291 -18.70 -24.57 -11.00
C ALA A 291 -19.34 -23.95 -12.27
N SER A 292 -20.37 -23.11 -12.13
CA SER A 292 -21.00 -22.37 -13.24
C SER A 292 -20.45 -20.95 -13.45
N VAL A 293 -19.57 -20.47 -12.57
CA VAL A 293 -19.03 -19.11 -12.62
C VAL A 293 -17.98 -18.99 -13.73
N SER A 294 -18.08 -17.92 -14.50
CA SER A 294 -17.13 -17.56 -15.55
C SER A 294 -16.88 -16.05 -15.59
N THR A 295 -15.79 -15.62 -16.22
CA THR A 295 -15.56 -14.19 -16.52
C THR A 295 -16.75 -13.56 -17.24
N ALA A 296 -17.37 -14.28 -18.18
CA ALA A 296 -18.53 -13.80 -18.92
C ALA A 296 -19.76 -13.57 -18.03
N SER A 297 -20.05 -14.48 -17.10
CA SER A 297 -21.17 -14.30 -16.16
C SER A 297 -20.91 -13.16 -15.18
N ILE A 298 -19.67 -12.99 -14.72
CA ILE A 298 -19.30 -11.88 -13.82
C ILE A 298 -19.44 -10.54 -14.56
N ARG A 299 -18.91 -10.45 -15.79
CA ARG A 299 -19.02 -9.25 -16.64
C ARG A 299 -20.48 -8.86 -16.85
N LYS A 300 -21.35 -9.83 -17.15
CA LYS A 300 -22.79 -9.59 -17.31
C LYS A 300 -23.44 -9.00 -16.05
N GLY A 301 -23.03 -9.45 -14.86
CA GLY A 301 -23.50 -8.87 -13.58
C GLY A 301 -23.10 -7.40 -13.44
N LEU A 302 -21.82 -7.09 -13.69
CA LEU A 302 -21.30 -5.73 -13.67
C LEU A 302 -22.01 -4.82 -14.69
N GLU A 303 -22.20 -5.28 -15.93
CA GLU A 303 -22.92 -4.52 -16.97
C GLU A 303 -24.40 -4.29 -16.59
N GLY A 304 -25.05 -5.28 -15.99
CA GLY A 304 -26.41 -5.12 -15.45
C GLY A 304 -26.50 -4.02 -14.38
N GLY A 305 -25.41 -3.78 -13.65
CA GLY A 305 -25.31 -2.71 -12.66
C GLY A 305 -25.42 -1.30 -13.24
N LEU A 306 -25.11 -1.10 -14.53
CA LEU A 306 -25.27 0.21 -15.17
C LEU A 306 -26.73 0.68 -15.23
N ALA A 307 -27.69 -0.24 -15.34
CA ALA A 307 -29.11 0.06 -15.43
C ALA A 307 -29.81 0.20 -14.06
N ARG A 308 -29.11 -0.14 -12.98
CA ARG A 308 -29.65 -0.11 -11.62
C ARG A 308 -30.02 1.31 -11.18
N GLN A 309 -31.09 1.42 -10.41
CA GLN A 309 -31.65 2.68 -9.91
C GLN A 309 -31.25 2.97 -8.45
N ASP A 310 -30.62 2.01 -7.78
CA ASP A 310 -30.17 2.10 -6.39
C ASP A 310 -28.69 2.53 -6.27
N ALA A 311 -28.19 3.27 -7.26
CA ALA A 311 -26.81 3.77 -7.25
C ALA A 311 -26.59 4.78 -6.11
N ALA A 312 -25.51 4.59 -5.36
CA ALA A 312 -25.07 5.54 -4.35
C ALA A 312 -24.47 6.77 -5.03
N VAL A 313 -24.93 7.96 -4.66
CA VAL A 313 -24.41 9.21 -5.21
C VAL A 313 -23.15 9.61 -4.45
N ALA A 314 -22.00 9.62 -5.13
CA ALA A 314 -20.73 10.06 -4.58
C ALA A 314 -20.57 11.58 -4.67
N ARG A 315 -20.94 12.17 -5.81
CA ARG A 315 -20.93 13.62 -6.07
C ARG A 315 -22.06 14.00 -7.00
N ALA A 316 -22.66 15.16 -6.76
CA ALA A 316 -23.66 15.77 -7.65
C ALA A 316 -23.54 17.29 -7.61
N GLN A 317 -23.53 17.92 -8.78
CA GLN A 317 -23.51 19.37 -8.96
C GLN A 317 -24.42 19.71 -10.14
N GLY A 318 -25.44 20.54 -9.90
CA GLY A 318 -26.50 20.81 -10.89
C GLY A 318 -27.35 19.57 -11.19
N ASP A 319 -28.13 19.63 -12.28
CA ASP A 319 -28.95 18.51 -12.76
C ASP A 319 -28.31 17.88 -14.02
N ALA A 320 -27.35 16.98 -13.81
CA ALA A 320 -26.64 16.31 -14.89
C ALA A 320 -27.56 15.44 -15.74
N ASP A 321 -28.60 14.85 -15.14
CA ASP A 321 -29.53 13.99 -15.87
C ASP A 321 -30.39 14.82 -16.83
N ALA A 322 -30.89 15.98 -16.41
CA ALA A 322 -31.59 16.92 -17.28
C ALA A 322 -30.67 17.43 -18.39
N ALA A 323 -29.47 17.89 -18.05
CA ALA A 323 -28.52 18.40 -19.02
C ALA A 323 -28.14 17.35 -20.08
N LEU A 324 -28.03 16.06 -19.71
CA LEU A 324 -27.78 14.96 -20.64
C LEU A 324 -28.99 14.57 -21.48
N ARG A 325 -30.21 14.70 -20.96
CA ARG A 325 -31.46 14.47 -21.72
C ARG A 325 -31.67 15.53 -22.79
N ASP A 326 -31.39 16.78 -22.46
CA ASP A 326 -31.67 17.95 -23.31
C ASP A 326 -30.50 18.29 -24.26
N ALA A 327 -29.38 17.55 -24.18
CA ALA A 327 -28.18 17.81 -24.95
C ALA A 327 -28.39 17.58 -26.46
N ALA A 328 -28.09 18.59 -27.27
CA ALA A 328 -28.08 18.46 -28.73
C ALA A 328 -26.97 17.51 -29.24
N LYS A 329 -25.83 17.46 -28.53
CA LYS A 329 -24.74 16.53 -28.80
C LYS A 329 -24.33 15.84 -27.52
N ARG A 330 -24.21 14.51 -27.59
CA ARG A 330 -23.86 13.65 -26.45
C ARG A 330 -22.83 12.62 -26.87
N LEU A 331 -21.87 12.35 -25.98
CA LEU A 331 -21.01 11.18 -26.04
C LEU A 331 -21.32 10.28 -24.84
N THR A 332 -21.54 8.98 -25.10
CA THR A 332 -21.66 7.96 -24.05
C THR A 332 -20.68 6.83 -24.38
N ALA A 333 -19.88 6.41 -23.39
CA ALA A 333 -18.92 5.34 -23.55
C ALA A 333 -18.90 4.44 -22.31
N THR A 334 -18.74 3.12 -22.54
CA THR A 334 -18.57 2.12 -21.50
C THR A 334 -17.14 1.59 -21.54
N TYR A 335 -16.51 1.45 -20.38
CA TYR A 335 -15.15 0.97 -20.21
C TYR A 335 -15.12 -0.25 -19.29
N HIS A 336 -14.13 -1.11 -19.49
CA HIS A 336 -13.98 -2.34 -18.71
C HIS A 336 -12.56 -2.49 -18.16
N SER A 337 -12.47 -2.77 -16.86
CA SER A 337 -11.21 -3.14 -16.19
C SER A 337 -11.29 -4.58 -15.69
N PRO A 338 -10.29 -5.43 -15.96
CA PRO A 338 -10.30 -6.83 -15.53
C PRO A 338 -9.90 -6.99 -14.07
N PHE A 339 -10.06 -8.20 -13.53
CA PHE A 339 -9.37 -8.58 -12.29
C PHE A 339 -7.85 -8.59 -12.53
N LEU A 340 -7.08 -8.20 -11.52
CA LEU A 340 -5.61 -8.30 -11.55
C LEU A 340 -5.07 -9.02 -10.32
N ALA A 341 -4.08 -9.86 -10.56
CA ALA A 341 -3.19 -10.37 -9.53
C ALA A 341 -2.04 -9.38 -9.26
N HIS A 342 -1.56 -9.39 -8.02
CA HIS A 342 -0.42 -8.59 -7.54
C HIS A 342 0.91 -9.10 -8.07
N ALA A 343 1.01 -10.43 -8.19
CA ALA A 343 2.14 -11.13 -8.78
C ALA A 343 3.50 -10.70 -8.17
N ALA A 344 3.55 -10.54 -6.84
CA ALA A 344 4.74 -10.11 -6.10
C ALA A 344 5.90 -11.12 -6.24
N MET A 345 7.15 -10.65 -6.33
CA MET A 345 8.30 -11.56 -6.55
C MET A 345 8.50 -12.58 -5.43
N GLU A 346 8.33 -12.19 -4.16
CA GLU A 346 8.30 -13.11 -3.02
C GLU A 346 6.89 -13.74 -2.89
N PRO A 347 6.73 -15.06 -3.17
CA PRO A 347 5.45 -15.73 -3.00
C PRO A 347 4.95 -15.65 -1.55
N ILE A 348 3.64 -15.79 -1.38
CA ILE A 348 3.02 -15.86 -0.06
C ILE A 348 3.69 -16.94 0.81
N ASN A 349 4.05 -16.51 2.02
CA ASN A 349 4.73 -17.35 2.99
C ASN A 349 4.38 -16.91 4.41
N CYS A 350 4.45 -17.86 5.35
CA CYS A 350 4.22 -17.62 6.76
C CYS A 350 4.92 -18.72 7.58
N THR A 351 5.74 -18.34 8.56
CA THR A 351 6.30 -19.29 9.51
C THR A 351 5.58 -19.18 10.83
N VAL A 352 5.10 -20.31 11.36
CA VAL A 352 4.30 -20.38 12.59
C VAL A 352 4.97 -21.34 13.57
N ASP A 353 5.13 -20.91 14.82
CA ASP A 353 5.39 -21.77 15.96
C ASP A 353 4.19 -21.69 16.92
N LEU A 354 3.28 -22.66 16.82
CA LEU A 354 2.07 -22.71 17.62
C LEU A 354 2.25 -23.69 18.79
N ARG A 355 2.04 -23.18 19.99
CA ARG A 355 2.13 -23.91 21.27
C ARG A 355 0.82 -23.76 22.03
N ALA A 356 0.65 -24.52 23.11
CA ALA A 356 -0.59 -24.48 23.90
C ALA A 356 -0.85 -23.10 24.55
N ASP A 357 0.22 -22.36 24.84
CA ASP A 357 0.18 -21.09 25.58
C ASP A 357 0.67 -19.88 24.78
N GLY A 358 0.98 -20.05 23.49
CA GLY A 358 1.49 -18.97 22.64
C GLY A 358 1.60 -19.31 21.16
N CYS A 359 1.62 -18.28 20.33
CA CYS A 359 1.80 -18.40 18.88
C CYS A 359 2.77 -17.32 18.39
N ASP A 360 3.94 -17.72 17.89
CA ASP A 360 4.85 -16.82 17.20
C ASP A 360 4.69 -16.97 15.69
N VAL A 361 4.60 -15.84 14.99
CA VAL A 361 4.41 -15.78 13.53
C VAL A 361 5.49 -14.88 12.92
N TRP A 362 6.34 -15.44 12.05
CA TRP A 362 7.29 -14.68 11.23
C TRP A 362 6.71 -14.49 9.84
N VAL A 363 6.59 -13.23 9.43
CA VAL A 363 5.87 -12.85 8.22
C VAL A 363 6.37 -11.50 7.71
N GLY A 364 6.32 -11.26 6.41
CA GLY A 364 6.37 -9.90 5.87
C GLY A 364 4.95 -9.42 5.59
N THR A 365 4.38 -8.52 6.40
CA THR A 365 2.99 -8.02 6.26
C THR A 365 2.91 -6.51 6.28
N GLN A 366 2.01 -5.93 5.49
CA GLN A 366 1.68 -4.51 5.53
C GLN A 366 0.76 -4.14 6.70
N ALA A 367 0.13 -5.13 7.36
CA ALA A 367 -0.90 -4.92 8.38
C ALA A 367 -0.66 -5.83 9.60
N PRO A 368 0.37 -5.55 10.44
CA PRO A 368 0.77 -6.41 11.55
C PRO A 368 -0.34 -6.67 12.58
N THR A 369 -1.24 -5.71 12.84
CA THR A 369 -2.38 -5.92 13.74
C THR A 369 -3.41 -6.89 13.16
N ARG A 370 -3.70 -6.80 11.86
CA ARG A 370 -4.59 -7.76 11.18
C ARG A 370 -3.99 -9.16 11.18
N ALA A 371 -2.68 -9.29 10.96
CA ALA A 371 -1.98 -10.57 11.05
C ALA A 371 -2.06 -11.19 12.45
N ARG A 372 -1.85 -10.40 13.51
CA ARG A 372 -2.04 -10.83 14.90
C ARG A 372 -3.47 -11.31 15.16
N ASP A 373 -4.46 -10.54 14.72
CA ASP A 373 -5.86 -10.86 14.96
C ASP A 373 -6.29 -12.12 14.20
N ALA A 374 -5.79 -12.31 12.96
CA ALA A 374 -5.98 -13.55 12.20
C ALA A 374 -5.35 -14.77 12.88
N ALA A 375 -4.11 -14.64 13.36
CA ALA A 375 -3.44 -15.70 14.10
C ALA A 375 -4.16 -16.02 15.43
N ALA A 376 -4.65 -15.01 16.15
CA ALA A 376 -5.42 -15.18 17.38
C ALA A 376 -6.72 -15.97 17.12
N ARG A 377 -7.50 -15.57 16.11
CA ARG A 377 -8.73 -16.29 15.71
C ARG A 377 -8.45 -17.74 15.31
N ALA A 378 -7.45 -17.97 14.44
CA ALA A 378 -7.14 -19.31 13.95
C ALA A 378 -6.59 -20.24 15.05
N SER A 379 -5.77 -19.71 15.96
CA SER A 379 -5.19 -20.49 17.07
C SER A 379 -6.18 -20.72 18.21
N GLY A 380 -7.16 -19.84 18.40
CA GLY A 380 -8.02 -19.79 19.58
C GLY A 380 -7.35 -19.17 20.81
N LEU A 381 -6.17 -18.56 20.66
CA LEU A 381 -5.45 -17.87 21.73
C LEU A 381 -5.87 -16.41 21.84
N ALA A 382 -5.69 -15.83 23.02
CA ALA A 382 -5.82 -14.39 23.23
C ALA A 382 -4.72 -13.61 22.47
N ALA A 383 -5.02 -12.38 22.06
CA ALA A 383 -4.13 -11.57 21.23
C ALA A 383 -2.77 -11.26 21.89
N ASP A 384 -2.69 -11.21 23.22
CA ASP A 384 -1.46 -11.00 23.99
C ASP A 384 -0.55 -12.25 24.04
N LYS A 385 -1.08 -13.42 23.64
CA LYS A 385 -0.32 -14.66 23.44
C LYS A 385 0.20 -14.84 22.02
N VAL A 386 -0.13 -13.91 21.12
CA VAL A 386 0.32 -13.91 19.72
C VAL A 386 1.43 -12.90 19.51
N ARG A 387 2.55 -13.33 18.96
CA ARG A 387 3.71 -12.49 18.64
C ARG A 387 3.95 -12.45 17.14
N ILE A 388 3.95 -11.25 16.57
CA ILE A 388 4.26 -11.04 15.14
C ILE A 388 5.70 -10.55 15.03
N HIS A 389 6.52 -11.34 14.35
CA HIS A 389 7.88 -11.00 13.94
C HIS A 389 7.83 -10.51 12.49
N ASN A 390 7.59 -9.21 12.33
CA ASN A 390 7.42 -8.63 11.00
C ASN A 390 8.77 -8.40 10.31
N HIS A 391 8.87 -8.81 9.05
CA HIS A 391 10.06 -8.71 8.21
C HIS A 391 9.86 -7.74 7.03
N LEU A 392 10.92 -7.53 6.25
CA LEU A 392 10.82 -6.88 4.94
C LEU A 392 9.93 -7.70 3.99
N ILE A 393 9.42 -7.05 2.96
CA ILE A 393 8.50 -7.66 1.98
C ILE A 393 9.13 -7.62 0.58
N GLY A 394 9.15 -8.76 -0.12
CA GLY A 394 9.65 -8.88 -1.50
C GLY A 394 8.58 -8.58 -2.56
N GLY A 395 7.89 -7.44 -2.40
CA GLY A 395 6.73 -7.05 -3.19
C GLY A 395 5.42 -7.23 -2.41
N GLY A 396 4.71 -6.12 -2.19
CA GLY A 396 3.43 -6.11 -1.49
C GLY A 396 2.28 -5.78 -2.43
N PHE A 397 2.36 -4.60 -3.06
CA PHE A 397 1.42 -4.09 -4.06
C PHE A 397 -0.06 -4.09 -3.63
N GLY A 398 -0.36 -4.32 -2.35
CA GLY A 398 -1.72 -4.51 -1.84
C GLY A 398 -1.98 -5.91 -1.28
N ARG A 399 -1.42 -6.97 -1.89
CA ARG A 399 -1.58 -8.39 -1.48
C ARG A 399 -1.35 -8.61 0.01
N ARG A 400 -0.32 -7.96 0.57
CA ARG A 400 0.12 -8.19 1.95
C ARG A 400 -0.57 -7.29 2.98
N LEU A 401 -1.61 -6.55 2.59
CA LEU A 401 -2.60 -5.95 3.52
C LEU A 401 -3.60 -6.98 4.04
N GLU A 402 -3.74 -8.10 3.32
CA GLU A 402 -4.55 -9.25 3.70
C GLU A 402 -3.81 -10.14 4.70
N ALA A 403 -4.56 -10.98 5.41
CA ALA A 403 -4.06 -11.90 6.43
C ALA A 403 -4.62 -13.33 6.28
N ASP A 404 -5.23 -13.63 5.12
CA ASP A 404 -5.80 -14.93 4.76
C ASP A 404 -4.76 -16.06 4.88
N TYR A 405 -3.54 -15.82 4.40
CA TYR A 405 -2.44 -16.78 4.46
C TYR A 405 -1.89 -16.99 5.86
N VAL A 406 -2.00 -15.99 6.75
CA VAL A 406 -1.67 -16.15 8.18
C VAL A 406 -2.71 -17.03 8.85
N GLU A 407 -4.00 -16.75 8.60
CA GLU A 407 -5.11 -17.53 9.13
C GLU A 407 -5.01 -19.00 8.70
N GLN A 408 -4.78 -19.26 7.41
CA GLN A 408 -4.61 -20.60 6.85
C GLN A 408 -3.40 -21.33 7.47
N SER A 409 -2.26 -20.66 7.56
CA SER A 409 -1.02 -21.27 8.10
C SER A 409 -1.16 -21.64 9.57
N VAL A 410 -1.81 -20.78 10.38
CA VAL A 410 -2.07 -21.09 11.80
C VAL A 410 -3.10 -22.21 11.93
N ALA A 411 -4.15 -22.23 11.12
CA ALA A 411 -5.14 -23.31 11.12
C ALA A 411 -4.51 -24.68 10.80
N LEU A 412 -3.63 -24.74 9.79
CA LEU A 412 -2.86 -25.95 9.45
C LEU A 412 -1.88 -26.34 10.57
N SER A 413 -1.22 -25.35 11.19
CA SER A 413 -0.26 -25.58 12.27
C SER A 413 -0.85 -26.23 13.52
N ARG A 414 -2.17 -26.13 13.75
CA ARG A 414 -2.87 -26.83 14.85
C ARG A 414 -2.72 -28.35 14.78
N LYS A 415 -2.36 -28.89 13.62
CA LYS A 415 -2.17 -30.32 13.38
C LYS A 415 -0.69 -30.73 13.33
N VAL A 416 0.25 -29.79 13.51
CA VAL A 416 1.69 -30.04 13.39
C VAL A 416 2.39 -29.70 14.71
N GLN A 417 3.44 -30.46 15.05
CA GLN A 417 4.27 -30.19 16.22
C GLN A 417 5.50 -29.35 15.84
N GLY A 418 5.71 -28.25 16.56
CA GLY A 418 6.86 -27.36 16.40
C GLY A 418 6.74 -26.39 15.22
N PRO A 419 7.81 -25.61 14.95
CA PRO A 419 7.78 -24.54 13.96
C PRO A 419 7.66 -25.06 12.52
N VAL A 420 6.81 -24.44 11.71
CA VAL A 420 6.59 -24.78 10.30
C VAL A 420 6.56 -23.52 9.44
N GLN A 421 7.30 -23.52 8.33
CA GLN A 421 7.20 -22.50 7.29
C GLN A 421 6.31 -22.98 6.15
N PHE A 422 5.18 -22.31 5.97
CA PHE A 422 4.26 -22.51 4.84
C PHE A 422 4.67 -21.60 3.69
N ILE A 423 4.78 -22.17 2.49
CA ILE A 423 5.13 -21.45 1.27
C ILE A 423 4.13 -21.87 0.20
N TRP A 424 3.42 -20.91 -0.36
CA TRP A 424 2.63 -21.13 -1.58
C TRP A 424 3.56 -21.22 -2.78
N SER A 425 3.27 -22.13 -3.71
CA SER A 425 3.94 -22.08 -5.01
C SER A 425 3.53 -20.80 -5.75
N ARG A 426 4.20 -20.48 -6.85
CA ARG A 426 3.77 -19.34 -7.67
C ARG A 426 2.37 -19.57 -8.24
N GLU A 427 2.08 -20.80 -8.60
CA GLU A 427 0.78 -21.25 -9.11
C GLU A 427 -0.33 -20.98 -8.09
N GLU A 428 -0.13 -21.43 -6.85
CA GLU A 428 -1.07 -21.15 -5.77
C GLU A 428 -1.18 -19.65 -5.46
N ASP A 429 -0.07 -18.92 -5.51
CA ASP A 429 -0.03 -17.47 -5.27
C ASP A 429 -0.86 -16.67 -6.27
N ILE A 430 -0.84 -17.04 -7.55
CA ILE A 430 -1.68 -16.38 -8.58
C ILE A 430 -3.12 -16.88 -8.52
N GLN A 431 -3.34 -18.19 -8.41
CA GLN A 431 -4.68 -18.79 -8.47
C GLN A 431 -5.53 -18.47 -7.23
N HIS A 432 -4.89 -18.13 -6.11
CA HIS A 432 -5.55 -17.76 -4.85
C HIS A 432 -5.18 -16.35 -4.38
N ASP A 433 -4.81 -15.46 -5.32
CA ASP A 433 -4.62 -14.06 -5.02
C ASP A 433 -5.95 -13.40 -4.58
N ILE A 434 -5.85 -12.34 -3.80
CA ILE A 434 -6.97 -11.47 -3.45
C ILE A 434 -6.99 -10.34 -4.48
N LEU A 435 -7.79 -10.53 -5.53
CA LEU A 435 -7.66 -9.77 -6.78
C LEU A 435 -8.07 -8.30 -6.67
N ARG A 436 -7.45 -7.42 -7.46
CA ARG A 436 -8.05 -6.12 -7.78
C ARG A 436 -9.44 -6.36 -8.36
N PRO A 437 -10.50 -5.65 -7.94
CA PRO A 437 -11.81 -5.78 -8.57
C PRO A 437 -11.77 -5.56 -10.09
N ALA A 438 -12.64 -6.29 -10.78
CA ALA A 438 -13.08 -5.90 -12.11
C ALA A 438 -14.13 -4.79 -12.00
N TYR A 439 -14.12 -3.87 -12.96
CA TYR A 439 -15.03 -2.73 -13.00
C TYR A 439 -15.67 -2.58 -14.38
N VAL A 440 -16.89 -2.07 -14.37
CA VAL A 440 -17.55 -1.51 -15.55
C VAL A 440 -17.94 -0.08 -15.24
N ASP A 441 -17.49 0.83 -16.09
CA ASP A 441 -17.69 2.26 -15.92
C ASP A 441 -18.43 2.81 -17.14
N GLN A 442 -19.43 3.67 -16.94
CA GLN A 442 -20.07 4.40 -18.04
C GLN A 442 -19.96 5.90 -17.82
N LEU A 443 -19.38 6.60 -18.78
CA LEU A 443 -19.42 8.06 -18.83
C LEU A 443 -20.36 8.54 -19.92
N SER A 444 -21.05 9.64 -19.62
CA SER A 444 -21.86 10.41 -20.55
C SER A 444 -21.51 11.88 -20.41
N ALA A 445 -21.37 12.60 -21.52
CA ALA A 445 -21.23 14.06 -21.52
C ALA A 445 -22.20 14.74 -22.48
N ALA A 446 -22.79 15.84 -22.04
CA ALA A 446 -23.50 16.81 -22.86
C ALA A 446 -22.48 17.81 -23.40
N ILE A 447 -22.56 18.15 -24.69
CA ILE A 447 -21.49 18.86 -25.38
C ILE A 447 -22.07 20.04 -26.15
N ASP A 448 -21.49 21.22 -25.98
CA ASP A 448 -21.91 22.45 -26.66
C ASP A 448 -21.45 22.49 -28.13
N ALA A 449 -21.88 23.52 -28.85
CA ALA A 449 -21.53 23.72 -30.26
C ALA A 449 -20.03 23.98 -30.49
N GLN A 450 -19.29 24.35 -29.44
CA GLN A 450 -17.85 24.57 -29.44
C GLN A 450 -17.07 23.31 -29.06
N GLY A 451 -17.76 22.17 -28.83
CA GLY A 451 -17.13 20.91 -28.44
C GLY A 451 -16.74 20.84 -26.96
N ARG A 452 -17.22 21.76 -26.12
CA ARG A 452 -16.94 21.76 -24.68
C ARG A 452 -18.02 21.02 -23.90
N PRO A 453 -17.67 20.32 -22.80
CA PRO A 453 -18.63 19.58 -22.01
C PRO A 453 -19.41 20.55 -21.10
N THR A 454 -20.74 20.49 -21.16
CA THR A 454 -21.64 21.28 -20.30
C THR A 454 -22.15 20.46 -19.11
N ALA A 455 -22.20 19.14 -19.25
CA ALA A 455 -22.48 18.22 -18.17
C ALA A 455 -21.73 16.90 -18.33
N ILE A 456 -21.42 16.25 -17.22
CA ILE A 456 -20.86 14.89 -17.19
C ILE A 456 -21.62 14.02 -16.18
N ALA A 457 -21.85 12.77 -16.53
CA ALA A 457 -22.28 11.74 -15.58
C ALA A 457 -21.35 10.55 -15.70
N HIS A 458 -20.85 10.07 -14.57
CA HIS A 458 -20.02 8.88 -14.48
C HIS A 458 -20.65 7.89 -13.49
N ARG A 459 -20.85 6.65 -13.94
CA ARG A 459 -21.30 5.55 -13.09
C ARG A 459 -20.22 4.46 -13.02
N VAL A 460 -19.77 4.18 -11.81
CA VAL A 460 -18.80 3.11 -11.50
C VAL A 460 -19.55 1.89 -10.97
N VAL A 461 -19.32 0.71 -11.55
CA VAL A 461 -19.88 -0.56 -11.07
C VAL A 461 -18.75 -1.51 -10.71
N GLY A 462 -18.74 -2.01 -9.48
CA GLY A 462 -17.74 -2.97 -9.00
C GLY A 462 -17.96 -3.36 -7.55
N SER A 463 -17.14 -4.29 -7.04
CA SER A 463 -17.19 -4.71 -5.65
C SER A 463 -16.68 -3.64 -4.69
N SER A 464 -17.02 -3.76 -3.40
CA SER A 464 -16.52 -2.82 -2.39
C SER A 464 -15.48 -3.46 -1.49
N ILE A 465 -14.25 -2.98 -1.60
CA ILE A 465 -13.18 -3.39 -0.69
C ILE A 465 -13.43 -2.78 0.69
N VAL A 466 -13.88 -1.52 0.76
CA VAL A 466 -14.14 -0.83 2.04
C VAL A 466 -15.25 -1.54 2.83
N ALA A 467 -16.33 -1.97 2.19
CA ALA A 467 -17.40 -2.74 2.84
C ALA A 467 -16.88 -4.05 3.45
N ARG A 468 -15.90 -4.70 2.81
CA ARG A 468 -15.30 -5.95 3.31
C ARG A 468 -14.36 -5.71 4.48
N VAL A 469 -13.42 -4.77 4.36
CA VAL A 469 -12.27 -4.66 5.27
C VAL A 469 -12.40 -3.58 6.34
N ALA A 470 -13.34 -2.65 6.15
CA ALA A 470 -13.62 -1.54 7.07
C ALA A 470 -15.11 -1.16 7.02
N PRO A 471 -16.05 -2.08 7.36
CA PRO A 471 -17.49 -1.85 7.21
C PRO A 471 -18.00 -0.59 7.93
N GLY A 472 -17.36 -0.17 9.03
CA GLY A 472 -17.71 1.09 9.72
C GLY A 472 -17.40 2.38 8.94
N LEU A 473 -16.55 2.29 7.91
CA LEU A 473 -16.25 3.38 6.97
C LEU A 473 -17.11 3.31 5.70
N PHE A 474 -17.79 2.20 5.45
CA PHE A 474 -18.73 2.06 4.34
C PHE A 474 -20.08 2.65 4.72
N ARG A 475 -20.40 3.82 4.18
CA ARG A 475 -21.62 4.59 4.52
C ARG A 475 -22.40 4.89 3.25
N ASN A 476 -23.73 4.88 3.35
CA ASN A 476 -24.65 5.23 2.27
C ASN A 476 -24.44 4.43 0.97
N GLY A 477 -23.99 3.17 1.08
CA GLY A 477 -23.72 2.32 -0.08
C GLY A 477 -22.47 2.68 -0.87
N LEU A 478 -21.63 3.60 -0.39
CA LEU A 478 -20.49 4.15 -1.13
C LEU A 478 -19.14 3.55 -0.71
N ASP A 479 -18.40 3.04 -1.69
CA ASP A 479 -16.96 2.83 -1.57
C ASP A 479 -16.22 4.08 -2.05
N HIS A 480 -15.71 4.88 -1.11
CA HIS A 480 -15.06 6.15 -1.42
C HIS A 480 -13.73 6.00 -2.18
N ASP A 481 -13.07 4.85 -2.03
CA ASP A 481 -11.84 4.54 -2.77
C ASP A 481 -12.17 4.29 -4.25
N ALA A 482 -13.19 3.47 -4.53
CA ALA A 482 -13.62 3.14 -5.89
C ALA A 482 -13.99 4.36 -6.77
N VAL A 483 -14.30 5.50 -6.15
CA VAL A 483 -14.72 6.72 -6.86
C VAL A 483 -13.77 7.91 -6.65
N GLU A 484 -12.64 7.74 -5.97
CA GLU A 484 -11.78 8.84 -5.50
C GLU A 484 -11.42 9.82 -6.64
N ALA A 485 -11.03 9.28 -7.80
CA ALA A 485 -10.62 10.05 -8.97
C ALA A 485 -11.67 10.02 -10.10
N GLY A 486 -12.93 9.67 -9.80
CA GLY A 486 -13.99 9.41 -10.79
C GLY A 486 -14.44 10.60 -11.64
N LEU A 487 -14.01 11.84 -11.35
CA LEU A 487 -14.26 13.00 -12.21
C LEU A 487 -12.96 13.66 -12.70
N GLY A 488 -11.80 13.07 -12.39
CA GLY A 488 -10.50 13.65 -12.67
C GLY A 488 -10.28 14.99 -11.95
N PRO A 489 -9.20 15.71 -12.29
CA PRO A 489 -8.87 17.03 -11.76
C PRO A 489 -9.63 18.19 -12.43
N TYR A 490 -10.66 17.91 -13.22
CA TYR A 490 -11.31 18.88 -14.11
C TYR A 490 -12.48 19.61 -13.44
N GLU A 491 -12.76 20.80 -13.94
CA GLU A 491 -13.98 21.55 -13.63
C GLU A 491 -15.09 21.17 -14.61
N TRP A 492 -16.17 20.63 -14.07
CA TRP A 492 -17.37 20.30 -14.82
C TRP A 492 -18.48 21.27 -14.42
N PRO A 493 -19.12 22.00 -15.37
CA PRO A 493 -20.19 22.94 -15.01
C PRO A 493 -21.34 22.24 -14.26
N THR A 494 -21.74 21.07 -14.78
CA THR A 494 -22.72 20.16 -14.17
C THR A 494 -22.10 18.77 -14.11
N SER A 495 -22.20 18.08 -12.97
CA SER A 495 -21.63 16.74 -12.84
C SER A 495 -22.42 15.80 -11.93
N ARG A 496 -22.32 14.50 -12.22
CA ARG A 496 -22.79 13.42 -11.36
C ARG A 496 -21.78 12.26 -11.35
N LEU A 497 -21.49 11.74 -10.17
CA LEU A 497 -20.69 10.54 -9.97
C LEU A 497 -21.44 9.57 -9.08
N ASP A 498 -21.75 8.40 -9.63
CA ASP A 498 -22.51 7.33 -9.00
C ASP A 498 -21.63 6.10 -8.79
N TYR A 499 -21.93 5.34 -7.74
CA TYR A 499 -21.35 4.03 -7.47
C TYR A 499 -22.44 2.97 -7.29
N VAL A 500 -22.27 1.84 -7.96
CA VAL A 500 -23.12 0.65 -7.80
C VAL A 500 -22.25 -0.48 -7.28
N ARG A 501 -22.58 -0.95 -6.07
CA ARG A 501 -21.93 -2.09 -5.47
C ARG A 501 -22.44 -3.39 -6.11
N GLU A 502 -21.53 -4.09 -6.78
CA GLU A 502 -21.76 -5.40 -7.38
C GLU A 502 -20.65 -6.35 -6.90
N GLU A 503 -20.98 -7.23 -5.95
CA GLU A 503 -20.01 -8.18 -5.40
C GLU A 503 -19.81 -9.37 -6.34
N PRO A 504 -18.57 -9.89 -6.47
CA PRO A 504 -18.35 -11.13 -7.19
C PRO A 504 -19.04 -12.32 -6.48
N PRO A 505 -19.18 -13.46 -7.18
CA PRO A 505 -19.68 -14.69 -6.57
C PRO A 505 -18.92 -15.08 -5.31
N ALA A 506 -19.62 -15.72 -4.37
CA ALA A 506 -19.05 -16.17 -3.11
C ALA A 506 -17.78 -17.01 -3.33
N GLY A 507 -16.73 -16.71 -2.56
CA GLY A 507 -15.41 -17.35 -2.68
C GLY A 507 -14.40 -16.54 -3.50
N LEU A 508 -14.84 -15.67 -4.44
CA LEU A 508 -13.94 -14.74 -5.12
C LEU A 508 -13.80 -13.46 -4.28
N VAL A 509 -12.65 -13.28 -3.63
CA VAL A 509 -12.41 -12.14 -2.75
C VAL A 509 -11.60 -11.09 -3.48
N THR A 510 -12.03 -9.83 -3.37
CA THR A 510 -11.33 -8.69 -3.97
C THR A 510 -10.63 -7.83 -2.91
N GLY A 511 -9.49 -7.24 -3.26
CA GLY A 511 -8.67 -6.43 -2.38
C GLY A 511 -7.96 -5.31 -3.13
N TRP A 512 -7.26 -4.48 -2.37
CA TRP A 512 -6.53 -3.36 -2.93
C TRP A 512 -5.33 -3.85 -3.72
N TRP A 513 -5.12 -3.26 -4.88
CA TRP A 513 -3.96 -3.45 -5.76
C TRP A 513 -3.33 -2.09 -6.04
N ARG A 514 -2.01 -2.02 -6.25
CA ARG A 514 -1.24 -0.77 -6.34
C ARG A 514 -1.85 0.20 -7.37
N GLY A 515 -2.30 1.35 -6.87
CA GLY A 515 -3.03 2.36 -7.64
C GLY A 515 -4.45 2.58 -7.09
N VAL A 516 -4.97 1.57 -6.38
CA VAL A 516 -6.26 1.57 -5.68
C VAL A 516 -7.42 1.95 -6.62
N GLY A 517 -8.52 2.52 -6.12
CA GLY A 517 -9.60 3.02 -6.97
C GLY A 517 -9.12 3.98 -8.07
N PRO A 518 -8.23 4.95 -7.82
CA PRO A 518 -7.74 5.86 -8.85
C PRO A 518 -7.13 5.21 -10.09
N THR A 519 -6.64 3.96 -10.02
CA THR A 519 -6.12 3.25 -11.20
C THR A 519 -7.15 3.09 -12.32
N HIS A 520 -8.36 2.60 -11.99
CA HIS A 520 -9.39 2.41 -13.01
C HIS A 520 -10.04 3.75 -13.36
N ASN A 521 -10.34 4.58 -12.36
CA ASN A 521 -10.93 5.90 -12.62
C ASN A 521 -10.07 6.73 -13.60
N CYS A 522 -8.74 6.76 -13.43
CA CYS A 522 -7.86 7.53 -14.30
C CYS A 522 -7.86 6.98 -15.74
N PHE A 523 -7.76 5.66 -15.93
CA PHE A 523 -7.91 5.04 -17.26
C PHE A 523 -9.20 5.49 -17.96
N VAL A 524 -10.32 5.42 -17.25
CA VAL A 524 -11.65 5.70 -17.78
C VAL A 524 -11.83 7.20 -18.07
N VAL A 525 -11.59 8.07 -17.08
CA VAL A 525 -11.79 9.52 -17.20
C VAL A 525 -10.87 10.12 -18.26
N GLU A 526 -9.57 9.78 -18.22
CA GLU A 526 -8.60 10.37 -19.14
C GLU A 526 -8.74 9.84 -20.56
N SER A 527 -9.24 8.61 -20.76
CA SER A 527 -9.60 8.12 -22.10
C SER A 527 -10.82 8.86 -22.63
N PHE A 528 -11.85 9.08 -21.80
CA PHE A 528 -13.07 9.77 -22.20
C PHE A 528 -12.80 11.25 -22.54
N VAL A 529 -11.97 11.93 -21.76
CA VAL A 529 -11.55 13.31 -22.04
C VAL A 529 -10.79 13.40 -23.38
N ASP A 530 -10.00 12.38 -23.71
CA ASP A 530 -9.31 12.30 -24.98
C ASP A 530 -10.29 12.14 -26.16
N GLU A 531 -11.34 11.31 -25.99
CA GLU A 531 -12.42 11.19 -26.98
C GLU A 531 -13.19 12.50 -27.17
N LEU A 532 -13.44 13.25 -26.08
CA LEU A 532 -14.06 14.57 -26.15
C LEU A 532 -13.19 15.55 -26.95
N ALA A 533 -11.87 15.55 -26.72
CA ALA A 533 -10.93 16.40 -27.46
C ALA A 533 -10.93 16.07 -28.96
N LEU A 534 -10.86 14.78 -29.32
CA LEU A 534 -10.93 14.31 -30.69
C LEU A 534 -12.26 14.71 -31.36
N MET A 535 -13.38 14.57 -30.64
CA MET A 535 -14.70 14.94 -31.15
C MET A 535 -14.88 16.46 -31.34
N ALA A 536 -14.13 17.27 -30.58
CA ALA A 536 -14.04 18.72 -30.76
C ALA A 536 -13.07 19.13 -31.89
N GLY A 537 -12.32 18.17 -32.48
CA GLY A 537 -11.27 18.45 -33.46
C GLY A 537 -10.08 19.21 -32.86
N GLY A 538 -9.91 19.16 -31.53
CA GLY A 538 -8.91 19.91 -30.80
C GLY A 538 -7.71 19.05 -30.37
N ASP A 539 -6.61 19.72 -30.04
CA ASP A 539 -5.44 19.09 -29.42
C ASP A 539 -5.78 18.62 -27.98
N PRO A 540 -5.46 17.37 -27.61
CA PRO A 540 -5.84 16.79 -26.32
C PRO A 540 -5.17 17.45 -25.11
N VAL A 541 -4.01 18.11 -25.28
CA VAL A 541 -3.37 18.89 -24.21
C VAL A 541 -4.11 20.20 -23.97
N SER A 542 -4.40 20.92 -25.05
CA SER A 542 -5.13 22.20 -25.03
C SER A 542 -6.54 22.01 -24.46
N TYR A 543 -7.20 20.91 -24.82
CA TYR A 543 -8.51 20.55 -24.30
C TYR A 543 -8.49 20.33 -22.78
N ARG A 544 -7.54 19.53 -22.27
CA ARG A 544 -7.35 19.32 -20.82
C ARG A 544 -7.02 20.62 -20.10
N THR A 545 -6.16 21.44 -20.68
CA THR A 545 -5.76 22.74 -20.11
C THR A 545 -6.96 23.67 -19.91
N ALA A 546 -7.93 23.66 -20.83
CA ALA A 546 -9.15 24.44 -20.74
C ALA A 546 -10.14 23.94 -19.68
N LEU A 547 -10.06 22.66 -19.30
CA LEU A 547 -10.89 22.03 -18.27
C LEU A 547 -10.26 22.08 -16.87
N LEU A 548 -8.97 22.39 -16.76
CA LEU A 548 -8.26 22.47 -15.49
C LEU A 548 -8.37 23.88 -14.89
N PRO A 549 -8.55 24.01 -13.56
CA PRO A 549 -8.55 25.32 -12.92
C PRO A 549 -7.24 26.07 -13.19
N GLU A 550 -7.34 27.37 -13.43
CA GLU A 550 -6.17 28.22 -13.66
C GLU A 550 -5.19 28.14 -12.48
N ARG A 551 -3.89 28.04 -12.80
CA ARG A 551 -2.79 27.96 -11.80
C ARG A 551 -2.90 26.79 -10.82
N SER A 552 -3.72 25.77 -11.10
CA SER A 552 -3.79 24.56 -10.28
C SER A 552 -2.51 23.71 -10.41
N ARG A 553 -2.21 22.92 -9.38
CA ARG A 553 -1.09 21.96 -9.39
C ARG A 553 -1.23 20.92 -10.52
N ALA A 554 -2.47 20.52 -10.83
CA ALA A 554 -2.79 19.63 -11.96
C ALA A 554 -2.38 20.25 -13.31
N ARG A 555 -2.66 21.53 -13.51
CA ARG A 555 -2.24 22.27 -14.71
C ARG A 555 -0.72 22.42 -14.78
N SER A 556 -0.06 22.73 -13.66
CA SER A 556 1.41 22.84 -13.62
C SER A 556 2.11 21.52 -13.99
N VAL A 557 1.62 20.37 -13.52
CA VAL A 557 2.20 19.07 -13.90
C VAL A 557 1.94 18.76 -15.38
N LEU A 558 0.75 19.08 -15.91
CA LEU A 558 0.44 18.92 -17.34
C LEU A 558 1.41 19.74 -18.19
N GLU A 559 1.55 21.03 -17.91
CA GLU A 559 2.44 21.94 -18.64
C GLU A 559 3.90 21.45 -18.62
N LEU A 560 4.40 21.01 -17.46
CA LEU A 560 5.76 20.48 -17.37
C LEU A 560 5.94 19.16 -18.14
N ALA A 561 4.99 18.21 -18.03
CA ALA A 561 5.09 16.93 -18.73
C ALA A 561 5.10 17.14 -20.26
N VAL A 562 4.22 18.00 -20.76
CA VAL A 562 4.11 18.36 -22.19
C VAL A 562 5.39 19.04 -22.69
N GLN A 563 5.91 20.00 -21.91
CA GLN A 563 7.18 20.66 -22.23
C GLN A 563 8.34 19.66 -22.33
N LYS A 564 8.45 18.74 -21.36
CA LYS A 564 9.54 17.74 -21.30
C LYS A 564 9.40 16.63 -22.33
N ALA A 565 8.17 16.28 -22.69
CA ALA A 565 7.90 15.34 -23.76
C ALA A 565 8.21 15.92 -25.15
N GLY A 566 8.24 17.25 -25.29
CA GLY A 566 8.34 17.91 -26.59
C GLY A 566 7.08 17.70 -27.41
N TRP A 567 5.91 17.90 -26.79
CA TRP A 567 4.60 17.62 -27.37
C TRP A 567 4.40 18.23 -28.76
N ASP A 568 4.83 19.48 -28.95
CA ASP A 568 4.68 20.21 -30.21
C ASP A 568 5.63 19.73 -31.33
N ALA A 569 6.62 18.91 -30.99
CA ALA A 569 7.50 18.30 -31.98
C ALA A 569 6.83 17.07 -32.59
N PRO A 570 6.87 16.91 -33.93
CA PRO A 570 6.27 15.76 -34.59
C PRO A 570 6.93 14.46 -34.12
N LEU A 571 6.12 13.41 -33.94
CA LEU A 571 6.65 12.09 -33.69
C LEU A 571 7.48 11.61 -34.89
N ARG A 572 8.67 11.08 -34.61
CA ARG A 572 9.46 10.38 -35.64
C ARG A 572 8.66 9.18 -36.15
N PRO A 573 8.68 8.88 -37.47
CA PRO A 573 8.06 7.67 -38.02
C PRO A 573 8.61 6.40 -37.37
N ALA A 574 7.80 5.33 -37.36
CA ALA A 574 8.27 4.02 -36.91
C ALA A 574 9.41 3.50 -37.81
N ALA A 575 10.40 2.84 -37.20
CA ALA A 575 11.49 2.22 -37.95
C ALA A 575 11.02 0.99 -38.76
N ALA A 576 10.06 0.22 -38.22
CA ALA A 576 9.51 -0.95 -38.86
C ALA A 576 8.42 -0.58 -39.88
N LYS A 577 8.46 -1.20 -41.07
CA LYS A 577 7.49 -0.96 -42.13
C LYS A 577 6.08 -1.35 -41.66
N GLY A 578 5.13 -0.42 -41.78
CA GLY A 578 3.73 -0.64 -41.42
C GLY A 578 3.42 -0.44 -39.93
N ALA A 579 4.43 -0.29 -39.08
CA ALA A 579 4.21 0.12 -37.70
C ALA A 579 3.82 1.60 -37.62
N LYS A 580 2.98 1.94 -36.64
CA LYS A 580 2.48 3.29 -36.39
C LYS A 580 2.95 3.76 -35.02
N ARG A 581 3.29 5.04 -34.90
CA ARG A 581 3.63 5.65 -33.61
C ARG A 581 2.55 6.62 -33.19
N GLY A 582 2.32 6.72 -31.89
CA GLY A 582 1.37 7.66 -31.32
C GLY A 582 1.82 8.19 -29.97
N ARG A 583 1.28 9.34 -29.58
CA ARG A 583 1.58 10.02 -28.33
C ARG A 583 0.29 10.33 -27.58
N GLY A 584 0.26 9.97 -26.29
CA GLY A 584 -0.92 10.11 -25.45
C GLY A 584 -0.60 10.83 -24.15
N VAL A 585 -1.51 11.66 -23.66
CA VAL A 585 -1.38 12.41 -22.41
C VAL A 585 -2.47 12.02 -21.42
N ALA A 586 -2.13 12.00 -20.13
CA ALA A 586 -3.08 11.78 -19.05
C ALA A 586 -2.69 12.57 -17.78
N VAL A 587 -3.69 13.01 -17.00
CA VAL A 587 -3.51 13.77 -15.76
C VAL A 587 -4.26 13.10 -14.59
N LEU A 588 -3.67 13.17 -13.40
CA LEU A 588 -4.27 12.67 -12.16
C LEU A 588 -4.11 13.67 -11.02
N ALA A 589 -5.16 13.77 -10.20
CA ALA A 589 -5.11 14.31 -8.85
C ALA A 589 -5.73 13.29 -7.89
N ALA A 590 -4.88 12.68 -7.06
CA ALA A 590 -5.30 11.69 -6.05
C ALA A 590 -4.22 11.61 -4.97
N PHE A 591 -4.56 11.09 -3.78
CA PHE A 591 -3.59 10.90 -2.70
C PHE A 591 -2.83 12.19 -2.31
N GLY A 592 -3.42 13.38 -2.50
CA GLY A 592 -2.75 14.67 -2.26
C GLY A 592 -1.59 15.00 -3.22
N SER A 593 -1.45 14.24 -4.30
CA SER A 593 -0.42 14.38 -5.33
C SER A 593 -1.03 14.59 -6.71
N TYR A 594 -0.25 15.23 -7.58
CA TYR A 594 -0.64 15.56 -8.94
C TYR A 594 0.41 15.02 -9.90
N LEU A 595 -0.02 14.28 -10.92
CA LEU A 595 0.86 13.75 -11.94
C LEU A 595 0.27 14.01 -13.33
N ALA A 596 1.15 14.26 -14.29
CA ALA A 596 0.82 14.13 -15.69
C ALA A 596 1.85 13.21 -16.36
N GLN A 597 1.39 12.36 -17.27
CA GLN A 597 2.25 11.49 -18.05
C GLN A 597 1.97 11.67 -19.54
N VAL A 598 3.04 11.68 -20.33
CA VAL A 598 3.00 11.59 -21.79
C VAL A 598 3.67 10.28 -22.18
N ALA A 599 2.94 9.38 -22.81
CA ALA A 599 3.45 8.12 -23.33
C ALA A 599 3.65 8.21 -24.85
N GLU A 600 4.75 7.66 -25.35
CA GLU A 600 4.96 7.37 -26.76
C GLU A 600 4.92 5.85 -26.97
N VAL A 601 4.18 5.40 -27.97
CA VAL A 601 4.05 3.97 -28.29
C VAL A 601 4.32 3.71 -29.76
N THR A 602 4.74 2.48 -30.05
CA THR A 602 4.76 1.90 -31.39
C THR A 602 3.80 0.73 -31.44
N VAL A 603 2.88 0.72 -32.42
CA VAL A 603 1.95 -0.38 -32.69
C VAL A 603 2.31 -1.00 -34.03
N ASP A 604 2.59 -2.30 -34.04
CA ASP A 604 2.95 -3.01 -35.28
C ASP A 604 1.69 -3.44 -36.08
N PRO A 605 1.85 -4.00 -37.29
CA PRO A 605 0.71 -4.49 -38.08
C PRO A 605 -0.07 -5.65 -37.45
N SER A 606 0.51 -6.39 -36.50
CA SER A 606 -0.20 -7.47 -35.78
C SER A 606 -1.12 -6.90 -34.69
N GLY A 607 -0.82 -5.68 -34.23
CA GLY A 607 -1.49 -5.03 -33.11
C GLY A 607 -0.67 -5.11 -31.82
N ASP A 608 0.55 -5.66 -31.86
CA ASP A 608 1.43 -5.67 -30.70
C ASP A 608 1.91 -4.24 -30.38
N ILE A 609 1.88 -3.91 -29.09
CA ILE A 609 2.21 -2.58 -28.57
C ILE A 609 3.56 -2.61 -27.88
N ALA A 610 4.47 -1.73 -28.30
CA ALA A 610 5.66 -1.36 -27.55
C ALA A 610 5.45 0.03 -26.93
N VAL A 611 5.72 0.16 -25.64
CA VAL A 611 5.80 1.48 -24.98
C VAL A 611 7.25 1.94 -25.11
N ASP A 612 7.48 2.99 -25.90
CA ASP A 612 8.84 3.44 -26.21
C ASP A 612 9.39 4.29 -25.06
N ARG A 613 8.59 5.27 -24.61
CA ARG A 613 8.99 6.31 -23.67
C ARG A 613 7.81 6.82 -22.87
N VAL A 614 8.02 7.11 -21.59
CA VAL A 614 7.04 7.78 -20.73
C VAL A 614 7.71 8.95 -20.00
N VAL A 615 7.21 10.16 -20.23
CA VAL A 615 7.63 11.37 -19.51
C VAL A 615 6.59 11.69 -18.45
N CYS A 616 7.03 11.78 -17.20
CA CYS A 616 6.17 12.05 -16.05
C CYS A 616 6.59 13.33 -15.34
N ALA A 617 5.66 14.25 -15.16
CA ALA A 617 5.79 15.34 -14.20
C ALA A 617 5.01 14.99 -12.92
N VAL A 618 5.58 15.33 -11.77
CA VAL A 618 4.99 15.06 -10.45
C VAL A 618 5.09 16.26 -9.52
N ASP A 619 4.00 16.57 -8.85
CA ASP A 619 3.96 17.42 -7.67
C ASP A 619 3.32 16.64 -6.52
N CYS A 620 4.12 16.24 -5.54
CA CYS A 620 3.69 15.55 -4.31
C CYS A 620 3.91 16.40 -3.06
N GLY A 621 3.89 17.73 -3.17
CA GLY A 621 4.15 18.63 -2.05
C GLY A 621 5.61 18.60 -1.63
N MET A 622 5.87 18.78 -0.34
CA MET A 622 7.22 18.71 0.22
C MET A 622 7.82 17.31 0.04
N VAL A 623 8.82 17.23 -0.82
CA VAL A 623 9.55 15.99 -1.12
C VAL A 623 10.50 15.67 0.01
N ILE A 624 10.37 14.48 0.61
CA ILE A 624 11.29 14.05 1.66
C ILE A 624 12.62 13.60 1.08
N ASN A 625 12.59 12.70 0.09
CA ASN A 625 13.77 12.23 -0.63
C ASN A 625 13.44 12.14 -2.13
N PRO A 626 14.05 12.99 -2.98
CA PRO A 626 13.72 13.07 -4.40
C PRO A 626 14.11 11.81 -5.18
N ASP A 627 15.17 11.09 -4.80
CA ASP A 627 15.58 9.86 -5.49
C ASP A 627 14.56 8.74 -5.26
N THR A 628 14.05 8.64 -4.03
CA THR A 628 12.97 7.71 -3.70
C THR A 628 11.68 8.02 -4.47
N VAL A 629 11.33 9.30 -4.62
CA VAL A 629 10.16 9.72 -5.42
C VAL A 629 10.33 9.30 -6.88
N LYS A 630 11.48 9.59 -7.50
CA LYS A 630 11.76 9.19 -8.88
C LYS A 630 11.65 7.68 -9.07
N ALA A 631 12.32 6.90 -8.21
CA ALA A 631 12.30 5.44 -8.28
C ALA A 631 10.89 4.87 -8.06
N GLN A 632 10.09 5.47 -7.18
CA GLN A 632 8.71 5.04 -6.94
C GLN A 632 7.79 5.29 -8.13
N VAL A 633 7.92 6.45 -8.78
CA VAL A 633 7.15 6.79 -9.98
C VAL A 633 7.56 5.89 -11.14
N ASP A 634 8.85 5.73 -11.41
CA ASP A 634 9.38 4.84 -12.45
C ASP A 634 8.89 3.40 -12.25
N GLY A 635 9.17 2.79 -11.10
CA GLY A 635 8.69 1.43 -10.81
C GLY A 635 7.15 1.31 -10.80
N GLY A 636 6.42 2.41 -10.61
CA GLY A 636 4.96 2.46 -10.76
C GLY A 636 4.51 2.42 -12.22
N ILE A 637 5.18 3.19 -13.08
CA ILE A 637 4.96 3.22 -14.54
C ILE A 637 5.23 1.84 -15.13
N GLN A 638 6.38 1.23 -14.82
CA GLN A 638 6.75 -0.11 -15.30
C GLN A 638 5.70 -1.18 -14.91
N PHE A 639 5.23 -1.13 -13.66
CA PHE A 639 4.19 -2.02 -13.16
C PHE A 639 2.85 -1.80 -13.88
N GLY A 640 2.47 -0.55 -14.12
CA GLY A 640 1.25 -0.20 -14.85
C GLY A 640 1.28 -0.57 -16.32
N VAL A 641 2.45 -0.53 -17.00
CA VAL A 641 2.60 -1.02 -18.38
C VAL A 641 2.19 -2.49 -18.47
N SER A 642 2.60 -3.33 -17.50
CA SER A 642 2.20 -4.75 -17.47
C SER A 642 0.68 -4.90 -17.41
N ALA A 643 0.03 -4.11 -16.55
CA ALA A 643 -1.43 -4.12 -16.39
C ALA A 643 -2.16 -3.57 -17.62
N ALA A 644 -1.61 -2.56 -18.30
CA ALA A 644 -2.19 -1.98 -19.50
C ALA A 644 -2.19 -2.96 -20.67
N LEU A 645 -1.09 -3.71 -20.86
CA LEU A 645 -0.88 -4.52 -22.06
C LEU A 645 -1.29 -6.00 -21.91
N TRP A 646 -1.16 -6.58 -20.71
CA TRP A 646 -1.36 -8.03 -20.53
C TRP A 646 -2.14 -8.43 -19.28
N GLY A 647 -2.18 -7.58 -18.25
CA GLY A 647 -2.77 -7.94 -16.96
C GLY A 647 -4.26 -8.29 -17.05
N GLU A 648 -4.59 -9.55 -16.82
CA GLU A 648 -5.96 -10.05 -16.72
C GLU A 648 -5.99 -11.38 -15.98
N ILE A 649 -6.86 -11.49 -14.97
CA ILE A 649 -7.25 -12.77 -14.38
C ILE A 649 -8.64 -13.15 -14.89
N THR A 650 -8.75 -14.32 -15.50
CA THR A 650 -10.00 -14.90 -15.99
C THR A 650 -10.43 -16.10 -15.15
N ILE A 651 -11.74 -16.29 -15.06
CA ILE A 651 -12.40 -17.37 -14.33
C ILE A 651 -13.13 -18.27 -15.31
N LYS A 652 -12.94 -19.58 -15.18
CA LYS A 652 -13.68 -20.62 -15.91
C LYS A 652 -14.06 -21.75 -14.97
N ALA A 653 -15.34 -22.11 -14.95
CA ALA A 653 -15.90 -23.12 -14.05
C ALA A 653 -15.52 -22.86 -12.57
N GLY A 654 -15.57 -21.60 -12.15
CA GLY A 654 -15.22 -21.18 -10.80
C GLY A 654 -13.74 -21.29 -10.46
N ARG A 655 -12.83 -21.41 -11.43
CA ARG A 655 -11.38 -21.56 -11.23
C ARG A 655 -10.64 -20.43 -11.96
N VAL A 656 -9.58 -19.90 -11.34
CA VAL A 656 -8.66 -18.98 -12.00
C VAL A 656 -7.88 -19.74 -13.09
N GLU A 657 -7.85 -19.19 -14.31
CA GLU A 657 -7.18 -19.85 -15.45
C GLU A 657 -5.66 -19.63 -15.45
N GLN A 658 -5.21 -18.42 -15.11
CA GLN A 658 -3.78 -18.09 -15.08
C GLN A 658 -3.10 -18.66 -13.84
N SER A 659 -1.82 -19.01 -13.98
CA SER A 659 -1.08 -19.73 -12.94
C SER A 659 0.27 -19.11 -12.62
N ASN A 660 1.01 -18.56 -13.60
CA ASN A 660 2.39 -18.11 -13.39
C ASN A 660 2.78 -17.02 -14.42
N PHE A 661 4.00 -16.50 -14.39
CA PHE A 661 4.44 -15.41 -15.29
C PHE A 661 4.45 -15.74 -16.79
N HIS A 662 4.24 -17.01 -17.17
CA HIS A 662 4.15 -17.41 -18.57
C HIS A 662 2.75 -17.20 -19.16
N ASP A 663 1.69 -17.25 -18.34
CA ASP A 663 0.29 -17.06 -18.72
C ASP A 663 -0.35 -15.81 -18.07
N TYR A 664 0.20 -15.32 -16.95
CA TYR A 664 0.01 -13.97 -16.41
C TYR A 664 1.28 -13.13 -16.61
N ARG A 665 1.46 -12.63 -17.83
CA ARG A 665 2.70 -11.96 -18.25
C ARG A 665 2.94 -10.65 -17.53
N LEU A 666 4.18 -10.46 -17.07
CA LEU A 666 4.71 -9.16 -16.62
C LEU A 666 5.73 -8.63 -17.61
N LEU A 667 5.92 -7.31 -17.60
CA LEU A 667 6.92 -6.60 -18.40
C LEU A 667 8.33 -7.14 -18.16
N ARG A 668 9.07 -7.42 -19.23
CA ARG A 668 10.47 -7.84 -19.16
C ARG A 668 11.40 -6.65 -19.34
N LEU A 669 12.65 -6.79 -18.89
CA LEU A 669 13.66 -5.73 -18.98
C LEU A 669 13.90 -5.24 -20.43
N SER A 670 13.84 -6.15 -21.41
CA SER A 670 14.01 -5.82 -22.84
C SER A 670 12.84 -5.04 -23.44
N GLU A 671 11.72 -4.97 -22.73
CA GLU A 671 10.47 -4.34 -23.15
C GLU A 671 10.18 -3.06 -22.36
N ALA A 672 11.01 -2.76 -21.36
CA ALA A 672 10.80 -1.65 -20.45
C ALA A 672 10.95 -0.30 -21.20
N PRO A 673 9.94 0.59 -21.15
CA PRO A 673 10.07 1.93 -21.71
C PRO A 673 11.18 2.72 -21.02
N GLU A 674 11.72 3.70 -21.75
CA GLU A 674 12.48 4.78 -21.15
C GLU A 674 11.55 5.66 -20.31
N VAL A 675 11.87 5.87 -19.04
CA VAL A 675 11.05 6.68 -18.13
C VAL A 675 11.81 7.90 -17.63
N GLU A 676 11.24 9.07 -17.84
CA GLU A 676 11.75 10.34 -17.32
C GLU A 676 10.82 10.90 -16.24
N VAL A 677 11.35 11.19 -15.05
CA VAL A 677 10.57 11.74 -13.94
C VAL A 677 11.06 13.13 -13.55
N HIS A 678 10.18 14.12 -13.68
CA HIS A 678 10.43 15.51 -13.36
C HIS A 678 9.59 15.94 -12.15
N ILE A 679 10.27 16.31 -11.06
CA ILE A 679 9.62 16.75 -9.83
C ILE A 679 9.45 18.27 -9.86
N LEU A 680 8.22 18.74 -9.69
CA LEU A 680 7.92 20.14 -9.45
C LEU A 680 8.21 20.50 -7.99
N PRO A 681 9.01 21.55 -7.73
CA PRO A 681 9.20 22.06 -6.38
C PRO A 681 7.87 22.52 -5.78
N SER A 682 7.58 22.11 -4.56
CA SER A 682 6.36 22.49 -3.85
C SER A 682 6.60 22.67 -2.35
N ARG A 683 5.86 23.59 -1.75
CA ARG A 683 5.87 23.86 -0.30
C ARG A 683 4.61 23.34 0.41
N GLU A 684 3.69 22.73 -0.34
CA GLU A 684 2.51 22.08 0.22
C GLU A 684 2.89 20.92 1.15
N ALA A 685 1.97 20.52 2.02
CA ALA A 685 2.15 19.31 2.81
C ALA A 685 2.44 18.09 1.90
N PRO A 686 3.30 17.14 2.32
CA PRO A 686 3.61 15.98 1.49
C PRO A 686 2.37 15.19 1.12
N GLY A 687 2.26 14.85 -0.16
CA GLY A 687 1.30 13.92 -0.73
C GLY A 687 1.84 12.48 -0.78
N GLY A 688 1.04 11.58 -1.35
CA GLY A 688 1.35 10.17 -1.51
C GLY A 688 1.99 9.85 -2.86
N ILE A 689 2.92 8.89 -2.92
CA ILE A 689 3.64 8.55 -4.17
C ILE A 689 3.76 7.05 -4.46
N GLY A 690 3.12 6.20 -3.63
CA GLY A 690 3.16 4.75 -3.84
C GLY A 690 2.39 4.32 -5.08
N GLU A 691 1.22 4.91 -5.26
CA GLU A 691 0.18 4.55 -6.23
C GLU A 691 0.15 5.38 -7.53
N PRO A 692 0.38 6.72 -7.52
CA PRO A 692 0.04 7.56 -8.66
C PRO A 692 0.70 7.19 -9.99
N GLY A 693 1.99 6.83 -9.99
CA GLY A 693 2.71 6.50 -11.22
C GLY A 693 2.06 5.35 -12.00
N THR A 694 1.53 4.36 -11.28
CA THR A 694 0.79 3.22 -11.86
C THR A 694 -0.58 3.65 -12.38
N SER A 695 -1.29 4.55 -11.69
CA SER A 695 -2.64 4.96 -12.08
C SER A 695 -2.70 5.73 -13.39
N VAL A 696 -1.72 6.61 -13.67
CA VAL A 696 -1.76 7.47 -14.87
C VAL A 696 -1.34 6.73 -16.15
N VAL A 697 -0.41 5.78 -16.04
CA VAL A 697 0.23 5.20 -17.24
C VAL A 697 -0.75 4.42 -18.13
N LEU A 698 -1.76 3.77 -17.53
CA LEU A 698 -2.79 3.03 -18.28
C LEU A 698 -3.53 3.94 -19.26
N ALA A 699 -3.93 5.13 -18.79
CA ALA A 699 -4.59 6.14 -19.63
C ALA A 699 -3.66 6.71 -20.70
N ALA A 700 -2.43 7.08 -20.32
CA ALA A 700 -1.47 7.66 -21.25
C ALA A 700 -1.16 6.70 -22.42
N ILE A 701 -0.98 5.41 -22.13
CA ILE A 701 -0.78 4.37 -23.15
C ILE A 701 -2.04 4.20 -24.00
N ALA A 702 -3.23 4.13 -23.39
CA ALA A 702 -4.49 3.98 -24.14
C ALA A 702 -4.72 5.13 -25.13
N ASN A 703 -4.43 6.37 -24.71
CA ASN A 703 -4.50 7.55 -25.56
C ASN A 703 -3.45 7.50 -26.68
N ALA A 704 -2.22 7.08 -26.37
CA ALA A 704 -1.15 6.94 -27.36
C ALA A 704 -1.45 5.86 -28.42
N VAL A 705 -2.06 4.75 -28.01
CA VAL A 705 -2.53 3.69 -28.93
C VAL A 705 -3.66 4.19 -29.80
N SER A 706 -4.59 4.98 -29.25
CA SER A 706 -5.65 5.60 -30.04
C SER A 706 -5.11 6.59 -31.08
N ASP A 707 -4.11 7.39 -30.72
CA ASP A 707 -3.42 8.30 -31.64
C ASP A 707 -2.68 7.53 -32.75
N ALA A 708 -1.95 6.47 -32.39
CA ALA A 708 -1.21 5.65 -33.34
C ALA A 708 -2.13 4.92 -34.35
N THR A 709 -3.26 4.39 -33.88
CA THR A 709 -4.09 3.46 -34.67
C THR A 709 -5.33 4.10 -35.26
N GLY A 710 -5.81 5.20 -34.68
CA GLY A 710 -7.15 5.75 -34.91
C GLY A 710 -8.28 4.95 -34.25
N GLN A 711 -7.97 3.89 -33.50
CA GLN A 711 -8.96 3.03 -32.82
C GLN A 711 -8.97 3.32 -31.31
N ARG A 712 -10.16 3.59 -30.76
CA ARG A 712 -10.34 3.75 -29.32
C ARG A 712 -10.60 2.40 -28.65
N VAL A 713 -9.64 1.93 -27.88
CA VAL A 713 -9.77 0.73 -27.04
C VAL A 713 -10.32 1.11 -25.67
N ARG A 714 -11.49 0.57 -25.29
CA ARG A 714 -12.18 0.88 -24.01
C ARG A 714 -12.10 -0.24 -22.97
N SER A 715 -11.42 -1.33 -23.29
CA SER A 715 -11.23 -2.48 -22.40
C SER A 715 -9.75 -2.71 -22.14
N LEU A 716 -9.40 -2.96 -20.88
CA LEU A 716 -8.09 -3.49 -20.53
C LEU A 716 -8.12 -5.03 -20.50
N PRO A 717 -7.01 -5.71 -20.86
CA PRO A 717 -5.79 -5.14 -21.43
C PRO A 717 -6.00 -4.60 -22.86
N LEU A 718 -5.15 -3.68 -23.29
CA LEU A 718 -5.23 -3.00 -24.58
C LEU A 718 -4.91 -3.98 -25.72
N ARG A 719 -5.92 -4.29 -26.54
CA ARG A 719 -5.79 -5.17 -27.70
C ARG A 719 -6.38 -4.48 -28.96
N PRO A 720 -5.60 -3.61 -29.65
CA PRO A 720 -6.06 -3.03 -30.91
C PRO A 720 -6.30 -4.16 -31.93
N ASN A 721 -7.30 -4.03 -32.79
CA ASN A 721 -7.75 -5.06 -33.74
C ASN A 721 -8.51 -6.28 -33.16
N SER A 722 -8.80 -6.31 -31.86
CA SER A 722 -9.78 -7.26 -31.29
C SER A 722 -11.19 -6.69 -31.45
N ALA A 723 -11.75 -6.75 -32.66
CA ALA A 723 -13.14 -6.38 -32.93
C ALA A 723 -14.10 -7.51 -32.58
#